data_AF-A0AAV4VZF6-F1
#
_entry.id   AF-A0AAV4VZF6-F1
#
_cell.length_a   1.000
_cell.length_b   1.000
_cell.length_c   1.000
_cell.angle_alpha   90.00
_cell.angle_beta   90.00
_cell.angle_gamma   90.00
#
_symmetry.space_group_name_H-M   'P 1'
#
loop_
_entity.id
_entity.type
_entity.pdbx_description
1 polymer ?
#
loop_
_entity_poly.entity_id
_entity_poly.type
_entity_poly.pdbx_seq_one_letter_code
_entity_poly.pdbx_strand_id
1 'polypeptide(L)'
;MNHSRGKHRSPSLIESEECPPPKKSSFPTVVIKEKKSRLIPSRYICVLLGFASYLTMTAQRLNLSMGMVAMVNNTALQLLSDGENKPSECPTRIVIHLNESMETHKEEGGYLVWDSETQNHIVSASFLGMVLTQTPGGRVSETLGGKQVLIFSLIIASICNLLSPVASDWGPYVLMAVQFVKGLAQGLTIPAVSALMAKWFPQTEKGVLSSVTLSGFPGGAVVGGLLIGILCNLEFLGGWPLVFYIFGLLGLVLSFFIYQFASNSPDDDEYISESEYKYIMSNMETKDTTVKYKTPWKKIATTVATWAGIFGMFGQYWITYFYLSVQPTYLGNALHFSHMESGYINSLPYIGQILVTWTSSYLSDVLVNKGYCSTDLVRKVCNSLSCIGFSCCLIGVTYSECDRSLNTTFLVTGMIFAGFGYPASQINPLDMTVVFAGTLMGIVSTMASTAGFIIPLIVGSLTNTEQTLSQWNKVMYISSGVSVVSGIIFVIFGSAKLQDWDTPVPNPDLEGMDNEAFEEKPEESCSGKLEEPSNGANTSYVVIDRIFFREIAKPNDLYRKVWRKTISEKDQKEDGGGDSSVRPFTIHISDATLKDLRSRLENTRFGTVLKNSKLTYGFSPDYLQTLTKYWKDHYKWRQHEQELNKYPHFKTTIEDLDVHFMHVKFNPQEQSRKITVIPLLLIHTWPGSFTDFRKIIPLLTMSRPGHKIVFNVVCPSIPGSGFSEAPQHEGFNANNLSDILVTLMDRLGYSKFYVHGNGWGSVIASVMARYYPTKVKGLHVTMCFSLPNVFDSIIKSVVVSICPFLVSSAEYRIIFPLKKRLRILFEETGSLHMLSTKPDILGCALTDSPVGMAACVLEKLRLDMKLDHRRLQDGKISETILLDEFLTAVSILWFNDSFISSTRIVKESIDDILQGTHDKLPLVVPCGVAYFPNEMFILPRFMMDNLAEDLVSYNVMPRGGHFAAMEEPHLLAYDIWKFVQVVENRPTILQNM
;
A
#
# COMPACT_ATOMS: atom_id res chain seq x y z
N MET A 1 32.36 -71.81 19.16
CA MET A 1 33.35 -71.89 20.26
C MET A 1 34.52 -70.96 19.96
N ASN A 2 35.02 -70.29 21.00
CA ASN A 2 36.37 -69.74 21.22
C ASN A 2 37.25 -69.21 20.05
N HIS A 3 37.33 -67.88 19.98
CA HIS A 3 38.56 -67.06 20.10
C HIS A 3 39.90 -67.46 19.39
N SER A 4 40.29 -66.57 18.46
CA SER A 4 41.47 -65.65 18.57
C SER A 4 42.81 -65.93 17.85
N ARG A 5 43.51 -64.81 17.59
CA ARG A 5 44.92 -64.61 17.17
C ARG A 5 45.27 -64.88 15.69
N GLY A 6 46.08 -63.96 15.14
CA GLY A 6 46.70 -64.01 13.79
C GLY A 6 48.06 -63.26 13.80
N LYS A 7 48.69 -62.99 12.64
CA LYS A 7 49.93 -62.15 12.55
C LYS A 7 50.28 -61.66 11.12
N HIS A 8 51.16 -60.64 11.06
CA HIS A 8 51.66 -59.85 9.91
C HIS A 8 52.21 -60.60 8.66
N ARG A 9 52.26 -59.89 7.51
CA ARG A 9 53.52 -59.50 6.79
C ARG A 9 53.30 -58.46 5.65
N SER A 10 54.38 -58.01 5.00
CA SER A 10 54.51 -56.94 3.97
C SER A 10 55.83 -57.12 3.15
N PRO A 11 56.27 -56.23 2.22
CA PRO A 11 55.64 -55.79 0.95
C PRO A 11 56.58 -55.77 -0.31
N SER A 12 56.04 -55.61 -1.53
CA SER A 12 56.71 -55.24 -2.83
C SER A 12 55.62 -54.80 -3.87
N LEU A 13 55.75 -53.96 -4.93
CA LEU A 13 56.83 -53.25 -5.68
C LEU A 13 57.52 -54.06 -6.82
N ILE A 14 57.83 -53.60 -8.06
CA ILE A 14 57.54 -52.41 -8.96
C ILE A 14 57.80 -52.86 -10.44
N GLU A 15 57.04 -52.41 -11.47
CA GLU A 15 57.51 -52.01 -12.85
C GLU A 15 56.36 -51.52 -13.79
N SER A 16 56.64 -51.10 -15.05
CA SER A 16 55.88 -50.05 -15.79
C SER A 16 55.81 -50.14 -17.33
N GLU A 17 54.75 -49.58 -17.93
CA GLU A 17 54.67 -49.13 -19.36
C GLU A 17 54.01 -47.72 -19.48
N GLU A 18 54.21 -47.03 -20.60
CA GLU A 18 53.83 -45.61 -20.82
C GLU A 18 52.46 -45.40 -21.49
N CYS A 19 51.86 -44.21 -21.31
CA CYS A 19 50.63 -43.76 -21.98
C CYS A 19 50.86 -42.53 -22.89
N PRO A 20 50.11 -42.39 -24.00
CA PRO A 20 50.27 -41.28 -24.96
C PRO A 20 49.72 -39.94 -24.44
N PRO A 21 50.16 -38.80 -25.01
CA PRO A 21 49.73 -37.47 -24.57
C PRO A 21 48.24 -37.21 -24.86
N PRO A 22 47.54 -36.46 -23.99
CA PRO A 22 46.11 -36.22 -24.12
C PRO A 22 45.77 -35.35 -25.34
N LYS A 23 44.87 -35.84 -26.19
CA LYS A 23 44.15 -34.98 -27.14
C LYS A 23 43.32 -33.95 -26.36
N LYS A 24 43.28 -32.71 -26.84
CA LYS A 24 42.39 -31.67 -26.29
C LYS A 24 40.93 -32.04 -26.54
N SER A 25 40.30 -32.71 -25.60
CA SER A 25 38.84 -32.69 -25.48
C SER A 25 38.43 -31.30 -24.98
N SER A 26 37.50 -30.66 -25.68
CA SER A 26 36.81 -29.50 -25.15
C SER A 26 35.91 -29.96 -24.01
N PHE A 27 36.20 -29.56 -22.78
CA PHE A 27 35.23 -29.64 -21.69
C PHE A 27 33.94 -28.94 -22.16
N PRO A 28 32.76 -29.57 -22.07
CA PRO A 28 31.52 -28.82 -22.10
C PRO A 28 31.54 -27.91 -20.89
N THR A 29 31.75 -26.62 -21.09
CA THR A 29 31.62 -25.63 -20.01
C THR A 29 30.16 -25.64 -19.58
N VAL A 30 29.85 -26.34 -18.49
CA VAL A 30 28.56 -26.22 -17.82
C VAL A 30 28.50 -24.79 -17.30
N VAL A 31 27.89 -23.91 -18.10
CA VAL A 31 27.64 -22.52 -17.71
C VAL A 31 26.59 -22.57 -16.62
N ILE A 32 27.05 -22.61 -15.37
CA ILE A 32 26.22 -22.30 -14.21
C ILE A 32 25.78 -20.85 -14.37
N LYS A 33 24.63 -20.65 -15.02
CA LYS A 33 23.91 -19.39 -14.96
C LYS A 33 23.55 -19.19 -13.50
N GLU A 34 24.07 -18.13 -12.89
CA GLU A 34 23.54 -17.65 -11.62
C GLU A 34 22.03 -17.38 -11.81
N LYS A 35 21.17 -18.21 -11.20
CA LYS A 35 19.72 -17.96 -11.21
C LYS A 35 19.48 -16.62 -10.54
N LYS A 36 18.91 -15.66 -11.28
CA LYS A 36 18.53 -14.35 -10.76
C LYS A 36 17.40 -14.54 -9.74
N SER A 37 17.76 -14.60 -8.47
CA SER A 37 16.81 -14.76 -7.37
C SER A 37 15.85 -13.56 -7.30
N ARG A 38 14.56 -13.85 -7.10
CA ARG A 38 13.56 -12.82 -6.75
C ARG A 38 13.81 -12.31 -5.34
N LEU A 39 13.54 -11.01 -5.14
CA LEU A 39 13.64 -10.34 -3.83
C LEU A 39 12.53 -10.77 -2.85
N ILE A 40 11.47 -11.41 -3.37
CA ILE A 40 10.40 -12.08 -2.61
C ILE A 40 10.44 -13.57 -2.99
N PRO A 41 10.44 -14.51 -2.03
CA PRO A 41 10.43 -15.95 -2.32
C PRO A 41 9.18 -16.38 -3.11
N SER A 42 9.35 -17.25 -4.11
CA SER A 42 8.31 -17.56 -5.10
C SER A 42 7.08 -18.24 -4.50
N ARG A 43 7.20 -18.96 -3.36
CA ARG A 43 6.02 -19.53 -2.69
C ARG A 43 5.04 -18.46 -2.18
N TYR A 44 5.54 -17.31 -1.71
CA TYR A 44 4.68 -16.20 -1.28
C TYR A 44 4.05 -15.45 -2.47
N ILE A 45 4.72 -15.43 -3.62
CA ILE A 45 4.11 -14.93 -4.87
C ILE A 45 2.91 -15.82 -5.26
N CYS A 46 3.05 -17.15 -5.13
CA CYS A 46 1.95 -18.09 -5.36
C CYS A 46 0.77 -17.89 -4.37
N VAL A 47 1.05 -17.64 -3.07
CA VAL A 47 0.02 -17.26 -2.08
C VAL A 47 -0.73 -15.99 -2.50
N LEU A 48 -0.02 -14.93 -2.88
CA LEU A 48 -0.61 -13.64 -3.24
C LEU A 48 -1.46 -13.72 -4.52
N LEU A 49 -0.99 -14.45 -5.54
CA LEU A 49 -1.73 -14.67 -6.78
C LEU A 49 -2.96 -15.58 -6.56
N GLY A 50 -2.85 -16.60 -5.72
CA GLY A 50 -4.00 -17.43 -5.31
C GLY A 50 -5.05 -16.61 -4.54
N PHE A 51 -4.62 -15.84 -3.54
CA PHE A 51 -5.49 -14.91 -2.80
C PHE A 51 -6.22 -13.94 -3.72
N ALA A 52 -5.51 -13.29 -4.65
CA ALA A 52 -6.10 -12.39 -5.63
C ALA A 52 -7.10 -13.09 -6.57
N SER A 53 -6.88 -14.36 -6.89
CA SER A 53 -7.78 -15.17 -7.72
C SER A 53 -9.11 -15.45 -7.00
N TYR A 54 -9.04 -15.88 -5.74
CA TYR A 54 -10.23 -16.07 -4.89
C TYR A 54 -10.97 -14.75 -4.65
N LEU A 55 -10.25 -13.65 -4.40
CA LEU A 55 -10.81 -12.32 -4.21
C LEU A 55 -11.58 -11.84 -5.45
N THR A 56 -10.96 -11.96 -6.62
CA THR A 56 -11.59 -11.56 -7.90
C THR A 56 -12.81 -12.42 -8.20
N MET A 57 -12.73 -13.74 -7.99
CA MET A 57 -13.85 -14.66 -8.19
C MET A 57 -15.07 -14.30 -7.32
N THR A 58 -14.88 -14.05 -6.01
CA THR A 58 -15.99 -13.69 -5.12
C THR A 58 -16.54 -12.30 -5.40
N ALA A 59 -15.69 -11.31 -5.72
CA ALA A 59 -16.15 -9.98 -6.13
C ALA A 59 -17.01 -10.06 -7.41
N GLN A 60 -16.53 -10.77 -8.46
CA GLN A 60 -17.28 -11.01 -9.71
C GLN A 60 -18.62 -11.76 -9.50
N ARG A 61 -18.78 -12.47 -8.38
CA ARG A 61 -20.04 -13.12 -7.99
C ARG A 61 -20.98 -12.14 -7.27
N LEU A 62 -20.47 -11.30 -6.36
CA LEU A 62 -21.26 -10.27 -5.68
C LEU A 62 -21.74 -9.15 -6.61
N ASN A 63 -21.01 -8.83 -7.68
CA ASN A 63 -21.43 -7.88 -8.73
C ASN A 63 -22.89 -8.06 -9.14
N LEU A 64 -23.31 -9.32 -9.32
CA LEU A 64 -24.66 -9.67 -9.75
C LEU A 64 -25.68 -9.51 -8.61
N SER A 65 -25.44 -10.15 -7.46
CA SER A 65 -26.42 -10.14 -6.35
C SER A 65 -26.61 -8.76 -5.71
N MET A 66 -25.57 -7.93 -5.65
CA MET A 66 -25.67 -6.54 -5.19
C MET A 66 -26.08 -5.58 -6.31
N GLY A 67 -25.65 -5.85 -7.56
CA GLY A 67 -26.03 -5.04 -8.72
C GLY A 67 -27.52 -5.16 -9.09
N MET A 68 -28.16 -6.31 -8.87
CA MET A 68 -29.60 -6.48 -9.18
C MET A 68 -30.49 -5.46 -8.46
N VAL A 69 -30.13 -5.05 -7.23
CA VAL A 69 -30.84 -4.01 -6.46
C VAL A 69 -30.84 -2.66 -7.20
N ALA A 70 -29.80 -2.36 -7.97
CA ALA A 70 -29.68 -1.15 -8.80
C ALA A 70 -30.10 -1.35 -10.27
N MET A 71 -30.25 -2.58 -10.74
CA MET A 71 -30.72 -2.91 -12.09
C MET A 71 -32.26 -2.98 -12.19
N VAL A 72 -32.94 -3.43 -11.13
CA VAL A 72 -34.37 -3.74 -11.13
C VAL A 72 -35.20 -2.61 -10.52
N ASN A 73 -36.40 -2.37 -11.06
CA ASN A 73 -37.37 -1.42 -10.51
C ASN A 73 -38.16 -2.05 -9.35
N ASN A 74 -37.64 -1.90 -8.12
CA ASN A 74 -38.28 -2.45 -6.92
C ASN A 74 -39.62 -1.76 -6.60
N THR A 75 -39.75 -0.46 -6.88
CA THR A 75 -41.00 0.31 -6.68
C THR A 75 -42.14 -0.20 -7.57
N ALA A 76 -41.85 -0.51 -8.84
CA ALA A 76 -42.83 -1.08 -9.76
C ALA A 76 -43.28 -2.48 -9.34
N LEU A 77 -42.37 -3.29 -8.77
CA LEU A 77 -42.71 -4.62 -8.23
C LEU A 77 -43.60 -4.51 -6.97
N GLN A 78 -43.33 -3.53 -6.09
CA GLN A 78 -44.16 -3.28 -4.91
C GLN A 78 -45.59 -2.88 -5.30
N LEU A 79 -45.76 -1.97 -6.26
CA LEU A 79 -47.07 -1.54 -6.79
C LEU A 79 -47.86 -2.66 -7.50
N LEU A 80 -47.19 -3.73 -7.95
CA LEU A 80 -47.83 -4.95 -8.47
C LEU A 80 -48.21 -5.96 -7.38
N SER A 81 -47.72 -5.76 -6.15
CA SER A 81 -47.91 -6.66 -5.00
C SER A 81 -48.86 -6.14 -3.91
N ASP A 82 -49.32 -4.88 -4.01
CA ASP A 82 -50.14 -4.20 -2.98
C ASP A 82 -51.55 -4.83 -2.83
N GLY A 83 -51.60 -5.92 -2.05
CA GLY A 83 -52.80 -6.60 -1.59
C GLY A 83 -52.63 -7.13 -0.17
N GLU A 84 -53.38 -6.55 0.76
CA GLU A 84 -53.45 -6.87 2.21
C GLU A 84 -52.30 -6.38 3.12
N ASN A 85 -52.60 -5.36 3.94
CA ASN A 85 -51.80 -5.02 5.12
C ASN A 85 -51.85 -6.17 6.15
N LYS A 86 -50.70 -6.74 6.55
CA LYS A 86 -50.60 -7.81 7.57
C LYS A 86 -49.81 -7.35 8.82
N PRO A 87 -50.27 -7.64 10.05
CA PRO A 87 -49.77 -6.97 11.27
C PRO A 87 -48.61 -7.73 11.95
N SER A 88 -47.52 -8.03 11.25
CA SER A 88 -46.46 -8.91 11.77
C SER A 88 -45.03 -8.63 11.24
N GLU A 89 -44.77 -7.37 10.91
CA GLU A 89 -43.44 -6.85 10.50
C GLU A 89 -42.84 -5.96 11.60
N CYS A 90 -41.53 -5.75 11.58
CA CYS A 90 -40.87 -4.87 12.55
C CYS A 90 -41.21 -3.40 12.24
N PRO A 91 -41.45 -2.53 13.25
CA PRO A 91 -41.97 -1.19 13.00
C PRO A 91 -41.00 -0.31 12.20
N THR A 92 -41.41 0.04 10.97
CA THR A 92 -40.68 0.94 10.07
C THR A 92 -40.49 2.31 10.72
N ARG A 93 -39.26 2.81 10.72
CA ARG A 93 -38.91 4.06 11.42
C ARG A 93 -39.29 5.30 10.59
N ILE A 94 -40.57 5.66 10.60
CA ILE A 94 -41.07 6.89 9.95
C ILE A 94 -40.41 8.11 10.62
N VAL A 95 -39.43 8.71 9.93
CA VAL A 95 -38.86 10.00 10.32
C VAL A 95 -39.79 11.09 9.77
N ILE A 96 -40.72 11.54 10.60
CA ILE A 96 -41.67 12.61 10.23
C ILE A 96 -40.93 13.96 10.18
N HIS A 97 -40.34 14.27 9.02
CA HIS A 97 -40.00 15.64 8.64
C HIS A 97 -41.28 16.36 8.21
N LEU A 98 -41.95 17.02 9.16
CA LEU A 98 -42.97 18.01 8.84
C LEU A 98 -42.29 19.23 8.22
N ASN A 99 -42.79 19.63 7.06
CA ASN A 99 -42.31 20.72 6.19
C ASN A 99 -40.93 20.48 5.55
N GLU A 100 -40.94 20.02 4.29
CA GLU A 100 -40.63 20.94 3.19
C GLU A 100 -41.34 20.45 1.90
N SER A 101 -41.02 21.02 0.74
CA SER A 101 -41.82 20.91 -0.51
C SER A 101 -41.92 19.50 -1.10
N MET A 102 -42.89 19.32 -2.01
CA MET A 102 -42.93 18.19 -2.95
C MET A 102 -41.72 18.21 -3.90
N GLU A 103 -40.55 17.79 -3.41
CA GLU A 103 -39.52 17.25 -4.29
C GLU A 103 -40.04 15.95 -4.90
N THR A 104 -39.73 15.71 -6.18
CA THR A 104 -40.07 14.48 -6.86
C THR A 104 -39.43 13.30 -6.13
N HIS A 105 -40.22 12.29 -5.74
CA HIS A 105 -39.68 10.98 -5.39
C HIS A 105 -38.77 10.53 -6.54
N LYS A 106 -37.47 10.39 -6.27
CA LYS A 106 -36.57 9.70 -7.20
C LYS A 106 -37.04 8.25 -7.29
N GLU A 107 -37.13 7.74 -8.51
CA GLU A 107 -37.45 6.33 -8.76
C GLU A 107 -36.26 5.48 -8.24
N GLU A 108 -36.44 4.77 -7.13
CA GLU A 108 -35.39 3.95 -6.51
C GLU A 108 -35.34 2.55 -7.15
N GLY A 109 -34.82 2.51 -8.38
CA GLY A 109 -34.54 1.27 -9.10
C GLY A 109 -34.01 1.50 -10.51
N GLY A 110 -33.45 0.45 -11.11
CA GLY A 110 -33.08 0.47 -12.52
C GLY A 110 -34.30 0.26 -13.43
N TYR A 111 -34.10 0.35 -14.74
CA TYR A 111 -35.20 0.32 -15.72
C TYR A 111 -35.78 -1.09 -15.99
N LEU A 112 -35.17 -2.15 -15.46
CA LEU A 112 -35.55 -3.54 -15.73
C LEU A 112 -36.63 -4.01 -14.76
N VAL A 113 -37.63 -4.74 -15.26
CA VAL A 113 -38.70 -5.33 -14.45
C VAL A 113 -38.56 -6.85 -14.51
N TRP A 114 -37.91 -7.43 -13.49
CA TRP A 114 -37.75 -8.87 -13.33
C TRP A 114 -38.30 -9.28 -11.96
N ASP A 115 -39.17 -10.28 -11.94
CA ASP A 115 -39.71 -10.88 -10.73
C ASP A 115 -38.65 -11.63 -9.92
N SER A 116 -38.98 -11.94 -8.66
CA SER A 116 -38.09 -12.61 -7.72
C SER A 116 -37.68 -14.03 -8.14
N GLU A 117 -38.47 -14.75 -8.93
CA GLU A 117 -38.14 -16.10 -9.41
C GLU A 117 -37.10 -16.02 -10.53
N THR A 118 -37.33 -15.13 -11.52
CA THR A 118 -36.37 -14.79 -12.58
C THR A 118 -35.02 -14.32 -12.01
N GLN A 119 -35.01 -13.42 -11.03
CA GLN A 119 -33.78 -12.95 -10.37
C GLN A 119 -33.01 -14.11 -9.68
N ASN A 120 -33.72 -14.98 -8.96
CA ASN A 120 -33.12 -16.14 -8.32
C ASN A 120 -32.57 -17.16 -9.35
N HIS A 121 -33.23 -17.35 -10.49
CA HIS A 121 -32.72 -18.19 -11.58
C HIS A 121 -31.45 -17.61 -12.24
N ILE A 122 -31.39 -16.29 -12.46
CA ILE A 122 -30.20 -15.59 -12.98
C ILE A 122 -28.98 -15.82 -12.08
N VAL A 123 -29.14 -15.69 -10.76
CA VAL A 123 -28.06 -15.96 -9.79
C VAL A 123 -27.71 -17.45 -9.75
N SER A 124 -28.71 -18.33 -9.72
CA SER A 124 -28.54 -19.79 -9.62
C SER A 124 -27.78 -20.39 -10.81
N ALA A 125 -27.93 -19.82 -12.01
CA ALA A 125 -27.22 -20.28 -13.21
C ALA A 125 -25.69 -20.29 -13.02
N SER A 126 -25.14 -19.30 -12.32
CA SER A 126 -23.69 -19.23 -12.03
C SER A 126 -23.22 -20.32 -11.07
N PHE A 127 -24.07 -20.82 -10.17
CA PHE A 127 -23.75 -21.95 -9.30
C PHE A 127 -23.81 -23.28 -10.05
N LEU A 128 -24.81 -23.47 -10.92
CA LEU A 128 -24.99 -24.70 -11.68
C LEU A 128 -23.78 -24.99 -12.59
N GLY A 129 -23.28 -23.97 -13.31
CA GLY A 129 -22.06 -24.11 -14.11
C GLY A 129 -20.83 -24.44 -13.25
N MET A 130 -20.72 -23.84 -12.07
CA MET A 130 -19.59 -24.06 -11.15
C MET A 130 -19.56 -25.50 -10.60
N VAL A 131 -20.72 -26.07 -10.26
CA VAL A 131 -20.86 -27.48 -9.81
C VAL A 131 -20.43 -28.46 -10.91
N LEU A 132 -20.76 -28.18 -12.18
CA LEU A 132 -20.43 -29.08 -13.30
C LEU A 132 -18.92 -29.18 -13.60
N THR A 133 -18.13 -28.17 -13.22
CA THR A 133 -16.73 -28.03 -13.66
C THR A 133 -15.68 -28.23 -12.57
N GLN A 134 -16.04 -28.14 -11.28
CA GLN A 134 -15.08 -28.33 -10.18
C GLN A 134 -14.44 -29.73 -10.17
N THR A 135 -15.22 -30.81 -10.29
CA THR A 135 -14.64 -32.18 -10.32
C THR A 135 -13.76 -32.43 -11.56
N PRO A 136 -14.20 -32.14 -12.81
CA PRO A 136 -13.32 -32.24 -13.98
C PRO A 136 -12.09 -31.32 -13.89
N GLY A 137 -12.27 -30.08 -13.44
CA GLY A 137 -11.23 -29.07 -13.31
C GLY A 137 -10.10 -29.48 -12.38
N GLY A 138 -10.39 -30.24 -11.32
CA GLY A 138 -9.38 -30.86 -10.47
C GLY A 138 -8.42 -31.76 -11.25
N ARG A 139 -8.96 -32.68 -12.05
CA ARG A 139 -8.12 -33.59 -12.84
C ARG A 139 -7.42 -32.90 -14.00
N VAL A 140 -8.04 -31.89 -14.63
CA VAL A 140 -7.40 -31.10 -15.70
C VAL A 140 -6.25 -30.24 -15.13
N SER A 141 -6.37 -29.73 -13.90
CA SER A 141 -5.30 -28.98 -13.23
C SER A 141 -4.07 -29.84 -12.91
N GLU A 142 -4.28 -31.13 -12.59
CA GLU A 142 -3.21 -32.10 -12.39
C GLU A 142 -2.49 -32.49 -13.69
N THR A 143 -3.20 -32.53 -14.82
CA THR A 143 -2.67 -33.06 -16.10
C THR A 143 -2.15 -32.00 -17.07
N LEU A 144 -2.74 -30.79 -17.09
CA LEU A 144 -2.29 -29.66 -17.94
C LEU A 144 -1.51 -28.60 -17.17
N GLY A 145 -1.49 -28.66 -15.84
CA GLY A 145 -0.89 -27.65 -14.96
C GLY A 145 -1.90 -26.64 -14.43
N GLY A 146 -1.87 -26.41 -13.11
CA GLY A 146 -2.79 -25.50 -12.42
C GLY A 146 -2.67 -24.04 -12.90
N LYS A 147 -1.49 -23.60 -13.36
CA LYS A 147 -1.28 -22.25 -13.91
C LYS A 147 -2.15 -22.01 -15.15
N GLN A 148 -2.13 -22.93 -16.12
CA GLN A 148 -2.87 -22.83 -17.37
C GLN A 148 -4.38 -22.81 -17.10
N VAL A 149 -4.87 -23.73 -16.25
CA VAL A 149 -6.29 -23.83 -15.91
C VAL A 149 -6.78 -22.59 -15.16
N LEU A 150 -5.97 -22.04 -14.25
CA LEU A 150 -6.30 -20.81 -13.52
C LEU A 150 -6.38 -19.58 -14.43
N ILE A 151 -5.44 -19.41 -15.37
CA ILE A 151 -5.46 -18.32 -16.35
C ILE A 151 -6.69 -18.44 -17.27
N PHE A 152 -6.97 -19.64 -17.78
CA PHE A 152 -8.14 -19.92 -18.63
C PHE A 152 -9.46 -19.61 -17.91
N SER A 153 -9.58 -20.05 -16.65
CA SER A 153 -10.71 -19.75 -15.77
C SER A 153 -10.94 -18.24 -15.64
N LEU A 154 -9.92 -17.49 -15.21
CA LEU A 154 -10.03 -16.07 -14.91
C LEU A 154 -10.31 -15.24 -16.16
N ILE A 155 -9.73 -15.59 -17.32
CA ILE A 155 -10.02 -14.90 -18.59
C ILE A 155 -11.49 -15.07 -18.98
N ILE A 156 -12.02 -16.30 -19.02
CA ILE A 156 -13.41 -16.53 -19.45
C ILE A 156 -14.40 -15.94 -18.44
N ALA A 157 -14.18 -16.15 -17.14
CA ALA A 157 -15.01 -15.55 -16.08
C ALA A 157 -15.06 -14.02 -16.18
N SER A 158 -13.90 -13.39 -16.44
CA SER A 158 -13.82 -11.94 -16.61
C SER A 158 -14.52 -11.46 -17.88
N ILE A 159 -14.37 -12.13 -19.02
CA ILE A 159 -15.07 -11.77 -20.26
C ILE A 159 -16.59 -11.89 -20.08
N CYS A 160 -17.08 -12.97 -19.47
CA CYS A 160 -18.51 -13.10 -19.15
C CYS A 160 -18.99 -12.01 -18.17
N ASN A 161 -18.14 -11.59 -17.21
CA ASN A 161 -18.45 -10.47 -16.32
C ASN A 161 -18.52 -9.14 -17.10
N LEU A 162 -17.58 -8.85 -18.01
CA LEU A 162 -17.60 -7.67 -18.89
C LEU A 162 -18.82 -7.63 -19.81
N LEU A 163 -19.28 -8.79 -20.30
CA LEU A 163 -20.46 -8.91 -21.17
C LEU A 163 -21.79 -8.86 -20.41
N SER A 164 -21.78 -8.95 -19.07
CA SER A 164 -23.01 -9.05 -18.27
C SER A 164 -23.97 -7.84 -18.44
N PRO A 165 -23.52 -6.58 -18.49
CA PRO A 165 -24.42 -5.44 -18.73
C PRO A 165 -25.10 -5.46 -20.10
N VAL A 166 -24.37 -5.85 -21.16
CA VAL A 166 -24.95 -5.97 -22.51
C VAL A 166 -25.94 -7.14 -22.56
N ALA A 167 -25.67 -8.21 -21.81
CA ALA A 167 -26.56 -9.37 -21.72
C ALA A 167 -27.86 -9.09 -20.92
N SER A 168 -27.85 -8.20 -19.93
CA SER A 168 -29.08 -7.76 -19.25
C SER A 168 -30.01 -6.97 -20.16
N ASP A 169 -29.46 -6.06 -20.98
CA ASP A 169 -30.21 -5.24 -21.93
C ASP A 169 -30.90 -6.10 -23.01
N TRP A 170 -30.35 -7.28 -23.33
CA TRP A 170 -30.90 -8.25 -24.28
C TRP A 170 -31.92 -9.22 -23.65
N GLY A 171 -32.10 -9.18 -22.32
CA GLY A 171 -33.12 -9.93 -21.60
C GLY A 171 -32.60 -11.06 -20.69
N PRO A 172 -33.42 -11.51 -19.72
CA PRO A 172 -32.98 -12.33 -18.59
C PRO A 172 -32.35 -13.66 -19.01
N TYR A 173 -32.88 -14.33 -20.04
CA TYR A 173 -32.34 -15.61 -20.53
C TYR A 173 -30.94 -15.48 -21.15
N VAL A 174 -30.61 -14.35 -21.77
CA VAL A 174 -29.27 -14.08 -22.31
C VAL A 174 -28.28 -13.88 -21.15
N LEU A 175 -28.68 -13.11 -20.13
CA LEU A 175 -27.91 -12.97 -18.89
C LEU A 175 -27.72 -14.32 -18.17
N MET A 176 -28.76 -15.15 -18.06
CA MET A 176 -28.66 -16.51 -17.48
C MET A 176 -27.60 -17.36 -18.20
N ALA A 177 -27.57 -17.34 -19.53
CA ALA A 177 -26.56 -18.07 -20.30
C ALA A 177 -25.15 -17.55 -20.05
N VAL A 178 -24.96 -16.23 -19.99
CA VAL A 178 -23.65 -15.60 -19.66
C VAL A 178 -23.21 -15.93 -18.23
N GLN A 179 -24.13 -15.92 -17.24
CA GLN A 179 -23.81 -16.31 -15.86
C GLN A 179 -23.50 -17.82 -15.76
N PHE A 180 -24.18 -18.68 -16.51
CA PHE A 180 -23.87 -20.11 -16.56
C PHE A 180 -22.45 -20.37 -17.09
N VAL A 181 -22.05 -19.70 -18.19
CA VAL A 181 -20.67 -19.80 -18.72
C VAL A 181 -19.64 -19.20 -17.76
N LYS A 182 -19.96 -18.08 -17.09
CA LYS A 182 -19.12 -17.54 -15.99
C LYS A 182 -18.93 -18.57 -14.88
N GLY A 183 -19.99 -19.29 -14.51
CA GLY A 183 -19.98 -20.38 -13.53
C GLY A 183 -19.09 -21.55 -13.96
N LEU A 184 -19.25 -22.03 -15.20
CA LEU A 184 -18.38 -23.08 -15.79
C LEU A 184 -16.90 -22.70 -15.70
N ALA A 185 -16.56 -21.44 -15.97
CA ALA A 185 -15.19 -20.96 -15.82
C ALA A 185 -14.75 -20.92 -14.35
N GLN A 186 -15.51 -20.22 -13.48
CA GLN A 186 -15.16 -20.04 -12.06
C GLN A 186 -15.02 -21.36 -11.27
N GLY A 187 -15.70 -22.43 -11.67
CA GLY A 187 -15.54 -23.76 -11.06
C GLY A 187 -14.14 -24.36 -11.25
N LEU A 188 -13.37 -23.91 -12.24
CA LEU A 188 -11.99 -24.34 -12.47
C LEU A 188 -10.98 -23.67 -11.51
N THR A 189 -11.34 -22.53 -10.89
CA THR A 189 -10.41 -21.75 -10.03
C THR A 189 -10.01 -22.51 -8.77
N ILE A 190 -10.98 -23.06 -8.04
CA ILE A 190 -10.76 -23.67 -6.72
C ILE A 190 -9.80 -24.87 -6.82
N PRO A 191 -10.02 -25.84 -7.74
CA PRO A 191 -9.10 -26.97 -7.89
C PRO A 191 -7.74 -26.57 -8.47
N ALA A 192 -7.68 -25.57 -9.35
CA ALA A 192 -6.43 -25.11 -9.97
C ALA A 192 -5.49 -24.45 -8.97
N VAL A 193 -5.99 -23.55 -8.11
CA VAL A 193 -5.17 -22.97 -7.04
C VAL A 193 -4.76 -24.07 -6.05
N SER A 194 -5.65 -24.99 -5.69
CA SER A 194 -5.32 -26.11 -4.79
C SER A 194 -4.24 -27.06 -5.34
N ALA A 195 -4.22 -27.32 -6.65
CA ALA A 195 -3.15 -28.10 -7.29
C ALA A 195 -1.79 -27.38 -7.24
N LEU A 196 -1.77 -26.04 -7.31
CA LEU A 196 -0.55 -25.24 -7.12
C LEU A 196 -0.12 -25.24 -5.64
N MET A 197 -1.05 -25.03 -4.70
CA MET A 197 -0.78 -25.04 -3.24
C MET A 197 -0.11 -26.36 -2.80
N ALA A 198 -0.58 -27.50 -3.31
CA ALA A 198 -0.02 -28.81 -3.00
C ALA A 198 1.44 -29.02 -3.46
N LYS A 199 1.89 -28.30 -4.50
CA LYS A 199 3.27 -28.34 -5.01
C LYS A 199 4.18 -27.24 -4.46
N TRP A 200 3.62 -26.15 -3.92
CA TRP A 200 4.38 -24.96 -3.53
C TRP A 200 4.52 -24.76 -2.01
N PHE A 201 3.69 -25.38 -1.17
CA PHE A 201 3.65 -25.09 0.27
C PHE A 201 4.31 -26.21 1.11
N PRO A 202 5.44 -25.94 1.79
CA PRO A 202 6.07 -26.90 2.72
C PRO A 202 5.10 -27.34 3.82
N GLN A 203 5.08 -28.63 4.17
CA GLN A 203 4.15 -29.19 5.17
C GLN A 203 4.17 -28.42 6.53
N THR A 204 5.31 -27.84 6.90
CA THR A 204 5.53 -27.06 8.14
C THR A 204 4.87 -25.67 8.16
N GLU A 205 4.62 -25.06 7.00
CA GLU A 205 3.95 -23.74 6.85
C GLU A 205 2.56 -23.85 6.17
N LYS A 206 2.19 -25.05 5.73
CA LYS A 206 1.08 -25.29 4.79
C LYS A 206 -0.28 -24.83 5.29
N GLY A 207 -0.58 -24.90 6.59
CA GLY A 207 -1.85 -24.44 7.14
C GLY A 207 -2.00 -22.93 7.05
N VAL A 208 -0.98 -22.18 7.48
CA VAL A 208 -0.91 -20.72 7.36
C VAL A 208 -0.95 -20.28 5.89
N LEU A 209 -0.07 -20.82 5.03
CA LEU A 209 -0.03 -20.42 3.61
C LEU A 209 -1.34 -20.73 2.89
N SER A 210 -1.98 -21.86 3.21
CA SER A 210 -3.28 -22.22 2.64
C SER A 210 -4.41 -21.33 3.14
N SER A 211 -4.49 -21.06 4.44
CA SER A 211 -5.52 -20.18 5.00
C SER A 211 -5.38 -18.73 4.55
N VAL A 212 -4.16 -18.22 4.37
CA VAL A 212 -3.95 -16.91 3.73
C VAL A 212 -4.47 -16.95 2.29
N THR A 213 -4.09 -17.95 1.49
CA THR A 213 -4.56 -18.11 0.09
C THR A 213 -6.10 -18.16 0.00
N LEU A 214 -6.74 -19.01 0.82
CA LEU A 214 -8.20 -19.20 0.84
C LEU A 214 -8.95 -17.98 1.41
N SER A 215 -8.31 -17.18 2.29
CA SER A 215 -8.90 -15.93 2.81
C SER A 215 -9.12 -14.86 1.73
N GLY A 216 -8.66 -15.07 0.49
CA GLY A 216 -9.08 -14.30 -0.66
C GLY A 216 -10.59 -14.35 -0.87
N PHE A 217 -11.26 -15.46 -0.55
CA PHE A 217 -12.70 -15.61 -0.72
C PHE A 217 -13.50 -14.58 0.12
N PRO A 218 -13.33 -14.47 1.45
CA PRO A 218 -13.94 -13.40 2.24
C PRO A 218 -13.33 -12.03 1.94
N GLY A 219 -12.07 -11.94 1.51
CA GLY A 219 -11.47 -10.69 1.02
C GLY A 219 -12.26 -10.09 -0.15
N GLY A 220 -12.69 -10.92 -1.11
CA GLY A 220 -13.57 -10.53 -2.21
C GLY A 220 -14.96 -10.10 -1.77
N ALA A 221 -15.46 -10.64 -0.64
CA ALA A 221 -16.72 -10.20 -0.05
C ALA A 221 -16.62 -8.81 0.59
N VAL A 222 -15.51 -8.50 1.29
CA VAL A 222 -15.23 -7.16 1.82
C VAL A 222 -15.06 -6.13 0.70
N VAL A 223 -14.21 -6.45 -0.30
CA VAL A 223 -13.94 -5.55 -1.43
C VAL A 223 -15.20 -5.31 -2.28
N GLY A 224 -15.98 -6.36 -2.55
CA GLY A 224 -17.28 -6.23 -3.22
C GLY A 224 -18.25 -5.36 -2.43
N GLY A 225 -18.53 -5.71 -1.17
CA GLY A 225 -19.50 -4.99 -0.34
C GLY A 225 -19.20 -3.51 -0.13
N LEU A 226 -17.91 -3.13 -0.04
CA LEU A 226 -17.49 -1.73 0.12
C LEU A 226 -17.47 -0.94 -1.20
N LEU A 227 -17.09 -1.55 -2.32
CA LEU A 227 -16.93 -0.82 -3.59
C LEU A 227 -18.20 -0.83 -4.45
N ILE A 228 -18.96 -1.92 -4.50
CA ILE A 228 -20.13 -2.06 -5.39
C ILE A 228 -21.17 -0.97 -5.09
N GLY A 229 -21.49 -0.74 -3.81
CA GLY A 229 -22.45 0.28 -3.39
C GLY A 229 -22.02 1.73 -3.69
N ILE A 230 -20.71 1.98 -3.84
CA ILE A 230 -20.20 3.29 -4.29
C ILE A 230 -20.28 3.38 -5.82
N LEU A 231 -19.80 2.35 -6.52
CA LEU A 231 -19.72 2.32 -7.98
C LEU A 231 -21.10 2.39 -8.66
N CYS A 232 -22.12 1.71 -8.13
CA CYS A 232 -23.48 1.80 -8.66
C CYS A 232 -24.08 3.22 -8.61
N ASN A 233 -23.61 4.08 -7.70
CA ASN A 233 -24.12 5.43 -7.48
C ASN A 233 -23.34 6.54 -8.23
N LEU A 234 -22.34 6.18 -9.05
CA LEU A 234 -21.60 7.15 -9.87
C LEU A 234 -22.31 7.35 -11.21
N GLU A 235 -22.62 8.60 -11.57
CA GLU A 235 -23.27 8.93 -12.86
C GLU A 235 -22.42 8.58 -14.10
N PHE A 236 -21.13 8.29 -13.90
CA PHE A 236 -20.19 7.88 -14.95
C PHE A 236 -20.58 6.51 -15.55
N LEU A 237 -20.66 6.42 -16.89
CA LEU A 237 -21.05 5.21 -17.63
C LEU A 237 -22.35 4.52 -17.15
N GLY A 238 -23.29 5.28 -16.58
CA GLY A 238 -24.61 4.77 -16.19
C GLY A 238 -24.67 4.02 -14.85
N GLY A 239 -23.69 4.20 -13.96
CA GLY A 239 -23.72 3.63 -12.61
C GLY A 239 -23.41 2.14 -12.56
N TRP A 240 -24.44 1.31 -12.36
CA TRP A 240 -24.27 -0.13 -12.11
C TRP A 240 -23.41 -0.90 -13.14
N PRO A 241 -23.31 -0.54 -14.45
CA PRO A 241 -22.42 -1.24 -15.38
C PRO A 241 -20.93 -1.14 -15.00
N LEU A 242 -20.51 -0.06 -14.32
CA LEU A 242 -19.12 0.15 -13.87
C LEU A 242 -18.58 -1.03 -13.04
N VAL A 243 -19.44 -1.59 -12.19
CA VAL A 243 -19.11 -2.73 -11.31
C VAL A 243 -18.64 -3.92 -12.15
N PHE A 244 -19.36 -4.21 -13.24
CA PHE A 244 -19.04 -5.30 -14.15
C PHE A 244 -17.78 -5.02 -14.98
N TYR A 245 -17.60 -3.77 -15.42
CA TYR A 245 -16.40 -3.38 -16.19
C TYR A 245 -15.12 -3.41 -15.36
N ILE A 246 -15.13 -2.86 -14.13
CA ILE A 246 -13.95 -2.76 -13.26
C ILE A 246 -13.50 -4.15 -12.79
N PHE A 247 -14.41 -4.96 -12.23
CA PHE A 247 -14.05 -6.30 -11.73
C PHE A 247 -13.82 -7.32 -12.86
N GLY A 248 -14.33 -7.07 -14.07
CA GLY A 248 -13.95 -7.83 -15.27
C GLY A 248 -12.51 -7.51 -15.69
N LEU A 249 -12.17 -6.23 -15.86
CA LEU A 249 -10.82 -5.81 -16.23
C LEU A 249 -9.77 -6.25 -15.20
N LEU A 250 -10.09 -6.16 -13.90
CA LEU A 250 -9.21 -6.61 -12.83
C LEU A 250 -8.78 -8.08 -12.98
N GLY A 251 -9.72 -8.96 -13.36
CA GLY A 251 -9.42 -10.37 -13.57
C GLY A 251 -8.59 -10.65 -14.82
N LEU A 252 -8.75 -9.87 -15.89
CA LEU A 252 -7.85 -9.93 -17.07
C LEU A 252 -6.42 -9.49 -16.73
N VAL A 253 -6.29 -8.41 -15.96
CA VAL A 253 -4.99 -7.91 -15.47
C VAL A 253 -4.34 -8.95 -14.55
N LEU A 254 -5.10 -9.57 -13.64
CA LEU A 254 -4.62 -10.65 -12.78
C LEU A 254 -4.16 -11.87 -13.60
N SER A 255 -4.89 -12.27 -14.64
CA SER A 255 -4.48 -13.36 -15.54
C SER A 255 -3.12 -13.10 -16.19
N PHE A 256 -2.82 -11.85 -16.57
CA PHE A 256 -1.49 -11.45 -17.06
C PHE A 256 -0.41 -11.56 -15.97
N PHE A 257 -0.69 -11.13 -14.74
CA PHE A 257 0.25 -11.30 -13.62
C PHE A 257 0.51 -12.79 -13.30
N ILE A 258 -0.51 -13.66 -13.36
CA ILE A 258 -0.35 -15.10 -13.16
C ILE A 258 0.48 -15.72 -14.29
N TYR A 259 0.24 -15.32 -15.54
CA TYR A 259 1.06 -15.72 -16.69
C TYR A 259 2.54 -15.35 -16.49
N GLN A 260 2.82 -14.13 -16.02
CA GLN A 260 4.18 -13.60 -15.90
C GLN A 260 4.97 -14.12 -14.68
N PHE A 261 4.31 -14.41 -13.55
CA PHE A 261 5.01 -14.61 -12.26
C PHE A 261 4.87 -16.00 -11.62
N ALA A 262 3.81 -16.77 -11.89
CA ALA A 262 3.64 -18.12 -11.34
C ALA A 262 4.30 -19.21 -12.20
N SER A 263 4.62 -20.37 -11.60
CA SER A 263 5.07 -21.61 -12.27
C SER A 263 4.31 -22.82 -11.72
N ASN A 264 4.22 -23.93 -12.47
CA ASN A 264 3.40 -25.09 -12.09
C ASN A 264 4.02 -25.94 -10.97
N SER A 265 5.36 -26.00 -10.90
CA SER A 265 6.10 -26.55 -9.77
C SER A 265 7.27 -25.62 -9.39
N PRO A 266 7.95 -25.87 -8.25
CA PRO A 266 9.22 -25.22 -7.91
C PRO A 266 10.34 -25.51 -8.92
N ASP A 267 10.28 -26.64 -9.64
CA ASP A 267 11.26 -27.04 -10.67
C ASP A 267 11.13 -26.17 -11.93
N ASP A 268 9.88 -25.84 -12.32
CA ASP A 268 9.51 -24.99 -13.45
C ASP A 268 9.81 -23.48 -13.24
N ASP A 269 10.42 -23.07 -12.12
CA ASP A 269 10.72 -21.66 -11.84
C ASP A 269 12.19 -21.32 -12.15
N GLU A 270 12.40 -20.53 -13.21
CA GLU A 270 13.71 -19.98 -13.57
C GLU A 270 14.32 -19.07 -12.49
N TYR A 271 13.49 -18.50 -11.62
CA TYR A 271 13.85 -17.41 -10.69
C TYR A 271 13.83 -17.80 -9.20
N ILE A 272 13.48 -19.05 -8.87
CA ILE A 272 13.52 -19.56 -7.50
C ILE A 272 14.97 -19.59 -6.99
N SER A 273 15.17 -19.21 -5.72
CA SER A 273 16.50 -19.30 -5.10
C SER A 273 16.81 -20.74 -4.72
N GLU A 274 18.09 -21.14 -4.79
CA GLU A 274 18.49 -22.50 -4.41
C GLU A 274 18.12 -22.86 -2.96
N SER A 275 18.19 -21.88 -2.05
CA SER A 275 17.82 -22.08 -0.65
C SER A 275 16.32 -22.29 -0.47
N GLU A 276 15.46 -21.60 -1.24
CA GLU A 276 14.02 -21.85 -1.24
C GLU A 276 13.70 -23.22 -1.88
N TYR A 277 14.29 -23.53 -3.03
CA TYR A 277 14.08 -24.82 -3.71
C TYR A 277 14.46 -26.00 -2.79
N LYS A 278 15.66 -25.95 -2.19
CA LYS A 278 16.15 -26.96 -1.24
C LYS A 278 15.26 -27.04 0.02
N TYR A 279 14.76 -25.91 0.53
CA TYR A 279 13.81 -25.90 1.66
C TYR A 279 12.46 -26.52 1.32
N ILE A 280 11.86 -26.21 0.16
CA ILE A 280 10.59 -26.80 -0.27
C ILE A 280 10.75 -28.31 -0.49
N MET A 281 11.75 -28.74 -1.27
CA MET A 281 11.94 -30.16 -1.63
C MET A 281 12.37 -31.04 -0.44
N SER A 282 13.00 -30.47 0.60
CA SER A 282 13.29 -31.20 1.84
C SER A 282 12.11 -31.34 2.80
N ASN A 283 10.99 -30.64 2.54
CA ASN A 283 9.77 -30.65 3.35
C ASN A 283 8.56 -31.21 2.56
N MET A 284 8.80 -31.94 1.47
CA MET A 284 7.83 -32.81 0.80
C MET A 284 8.09 -34.28 1.13
N GLU A 285 7.02 -35.07 1.29
CA GLU A 285 7.11 -36.51 1.58
C GLU A 285 7.30 -37.36 0.30
N THR A 286 6.85 -36.86 -0.85
CA THR A 286 6.98 -37.49 -2.17
C THR A 286 8.03 -36.78 -3.03
N LYS A 287 8.97 -37.54 -3.59
CA LYS A 287 10.10 -37.01 -4.38
C LYS A 287 9.85 -36.99 -5.89
N ASP A 288 9.06 -37.92 -6.40
CA ASP A 288 8.77 -38.05 -7.84
C ASP A 288 7.38 -37.51 -8.15
N THR A 289 7.31 -36.29 -8.70
CA THR A 289 6.05 -35.64 -9.11
C THR A 289 5.84 -35.67 -10.64
N THR A 290 6.75 -36.28 -11.38
CA THR A 290 6.83 -36.32 -12.85
C THR A 290 6.01 -37.44 -13.50
N VAL A 291 5.74 -38.53 -12.77
CA VAL A 291 5.10 -39.74 -13.32
C VAL A 291 3.56 -39.59 -13.36
N LYS A 292 2.96 -39.89 -14.52
CA LYS A 292 1.52 -39.75 -14.78
C LYS A 292 0.70 -40.91 -14.19
N TYR A 293 0.34 -40.83 -12.91
CA TYR A 293 -0.38 -41.89 -12.18
C TYR A 293 -1.87 -42.07 -12.57
N LYS A 294 -2.36 -43.31 -12.42
CA LYS A 294 -3.76 -43.72 -12.70
C LYS A 294 -4.68 -43.41 -11.50
N THR A 295 -5.63 -42.49 -11.66
CA THR A 295 -6.50 -42.02 -10.57
C THR A 295 -7.35 -43.15 -9.95
N PRO A 296 -7.26 -43.41 -8.63
CA PRO A 296 -7.91 -44.55 -7.98
C PRO A 296 -9.38 -44.27 -7.59
N TRP A 297 -10.20 -43.82 -8.55
CA TRP A 297 -11.60 -43.37 -8.37
C TRP A 297 -12.43 -44.20 -7.38
N LYS A 298 -12.42 -45.53 -7.54
CA LYS A 298 -13.19 -46.44 -6.67
C LYS A 298 -12.72 -46.37 -5.22
N LYS A 299 -11.41 -46.31 -4.94
CA LYS A 299 -10.88 -46.22 -3.57
C LYS A 299 -11.33 -44.91 -2.93
N ILE A 300 -11.08 -43.77 -3.60
CA ILE A 300 -11.43 -42.41 -3.15
C ILE A 300 -12.92 -42.35 -2.74
N ALA A 301 -13.81 -42.88 -3.58
CA ALA A 301 -15.26 -42.90 -3.35
C ALA A 301 -15.72 -43.87 -2.25
N THR A 302 -14.92 -44.88 -1.88
CA THR A 302 -15.22 -45.81 -0.77
C THR A 302 -14.61 -45.41 0.58
N THR A 303 -13.68 -44.45 0.60
CA THR A 303 -12.99 -44.03 1.84
C THR A 303 -13.89 -43.17 2.72
N VAL A 304 -14.03 -43.57 3.99
CA VAL A 304 -14.88 -42.88 4.99
C VAL A 304 -14.42 -41.43 5.23
N ALA A 305 -13.10 -41.18 5.28
CA ALA A 305 -12.55 -39.84 5.44
C ALA A 305 -12.92 -38.89 4.28
N THR A 306 -13.07 -39.40 3.05
CA THR A 306 -13.55 -38.61 1.89
C THR A 306 -14.96 -38.10 2.13
N TRP A 307 -15.88 -38.98 2.56
CA TRP A 307 -17.26 -38.61 2.86
C TRP A 307 -17.36 -37.67 4.06
N ALA A 308 -16.56 -37.89 5.10
CA ALA A 308 -16.48 -36.96 6.22
C ALA A 308 -16.01 -35.57 5.77
N GLY A 309 -15.00 -35.49 4.90
CA GLY A 309 -14.53 -34.25 4.27
C GLY A 309 -15.61 -33.55 3.43
N ILE A 310 -16.38 -34.32 2.63
CA ILE A 310 -17.54 -33.82 1.88
C ILE A 310 -18.56 -33.14 2.82
N PHE A 311 -18.99 -33.83 3.89
CA PHE A 311 -19.94 -33.26 4.84
C PHE A 311 -19.37 -32.06 5.60
N GLY A 312 -18.11 -32.11 6.03
CA GLY A 312 -17.43 -31.00 6.69
C GLY A 312 -17.37 -29.73 5.82
N MET A 313 -16.93 -29.86 4.56
CA MET A 313 -16.87 -28.73 3.64
C MET A 313 -18.27 -28.23 3.23
N PHE A 314 -19.24 -29.12 3.06
CA PHE A 314 -20.65 -28.73 2.83
C PHE A 314 -21.18 -27.86 3.98
N GLY A 315 -20.87 -28.19 5.24
CA GLY A 315 -21.18 -27.34 6.39
C GLY A 315 -20.54 -25.94 6.29
N GLN A 316 -19.26 -25.86 5.94
CA GLN A 316 -18.55 -24.58 5.78
C GLN A 316 -19.07 -23.74 4.61
N TYR A 317 -19.43 -24.37 3.50
CA TYR A 317 -20.04 -23.70 2.35
C TYR A 317 -21.47 -23.25 2.67
N TRP A 318 -22.24 -24.02 3.44
CA TRP A 318 -23.55 -23.61 3.93
C TRP A 318 -23.47 -22.33 4.77
N ILE A 319 -22.56 -22.29 5.75
CA ILE A 319 -22.29 -21.09 6.57
C ILE A 319 -21.91 -19.91 5.66
N THR A 320 -20.93 -20.11 4.78
CA THR A 320 -20.41 -19.04 3.92
C THR A 320 -21.46 -18.51 2.95
N TYR A 321 -22.32 -19.38 2.41
CA TYR A 321 -23.34 -18.99 1.44
C TYR A 321 -24.59 -18.42 2.11
N PHE A 322 -24.92 -18.84 3.34
CA PHE A 322 -25.90 -18.16 4.18
C PHE A 322 -25.56 -16.66 4.34
N TYR A 323 -24.31 -16.33 4.62
CA TYR A 323 -23.87 -14.93 4.72
C TYR A 323 -23.81 -14.16 3.38
N LEU A 324 -23.79 -14.86 2.23
CA LEU A 324 -23.80 -14.23 0.90
C LEU A 324 -25.21 -14.01 0.33
N SER A 325 -26.23 -14.78 0.75
CA SER A 325 -27.59 -14.71 0.20
C SER A 325 -28.70 -14.44 1.21
N VAL A 326 -28.55 -14.91 2.46
CA VAL A 326 -29.61 -14.84 3.48
C VAL A 326 -29.47 -13.59 4.33
N GLN A 327 -28.26 -13.26 4.81
CA GLN A 327 -28.04 -12.08 5.64
C GLN A 327 -28.48 -10.75 4.97
N PRO A 328 -28.12 -10.44 3.71
CA PRO A 328 -28.50 -9.17 3.10
C PRO A 328 -30.02 -9.01 3.02
N THR A 329 -30.71 -10.08 2.63
CA THR A 329 -32.17 -10.16 2.51
C THR A 329 -32.86 -10.03 3.88
N TYR A 330 -32.31 -10.64 4.93
CA TYR A 330 -32.83 -10.52 6.29
C TYR A 330 -32.68 -9.11 6.87
N LEU A 331 -31.52 -8.47 6.68
CA LEU A 331 -31.29 -7.09 7.15
C LEU A 331 -32.21 -6.08 6.45
N GLY A 332 -32.41 -6.23 5.14
CA GLY A 332 -33.32 -5.39 4.36
C GLY A 332 -34.79 -5.66 4.68
N ASN A 333 -35.26 -6.89 4.47
CA ASN A 333 -36.70 -7.17 4.44
C ASN A 333 -37.31 -7.36 5.84
N ALA A 334 -36.60 -7.98 6.79
CA ALA A 334 -37.15 -8.31 8.11
C ALA A 334 -36.79 -7.27 9.20
N LEU A 335 -35.68 -6.56 9.04
CA LEU A 335 -35.20 -5.56 10.00
C LEU A 335 -35.26 -4.11 9.48
N HIS A 336 -35.52 -3.90 8.17
CA HIS A 336 -35.67 -2.59 7.52
C HIS A 336 -34.45 -1.67 7.69
N PHE A 337 -33.24 -2.21 7.53
CA PHE A 337 -32.03 -1.39 7.35
C PHE A 337 -32.01 -0.74 5.95
N SER A 338 -31.48 0.47 5.83
CA SER A 338 -31.29 1.09 4.52
C SER A 338 -30.25 0.35 3.68
N HIS A 339 -30.27 0.54 2.35
CA HIS A 339 -29.33 -0.10 1.43
C HIS A 339 -27.86 0.24 1.75
N MET A 340 -27.57 1.49 2.15
CA MET A 340 -26.20 1.89 2.52
C MET A 340 -25.76 1.33 3.88
N GLU A 341 -26.61 1.34 4.90
CA GLU A 341 -26.29 0.73 6.20
C GLU A 341 -26.04 -0.79 6.05
N SER A 342 -26.89 -1.45 5.26
CA SER A 342 -26.77 -2.88 4.94
C SER A 342 -25.44 -3.20 4.26
N GLY A 343 -24.96 -2.35 3.34
CA GLY A 343 -23.64 -2.53 2.70
C GLY A 343 -22.48 -2.56 3.71
N TYR A 344 -22.43 -1.59 4.62
CA TYR A 344 -21.40 -1.56 5.67
C TYR A 344 -21.53 -2.74 6.64
N ILE A 345 -22.75 -3.04 7.12
CA ILE A 345 -23.00 -4.15 8.05
C ILE A 345 -22.68 -5.50 7.43
N ASN A 346 -22.92 -5.70 6.13
CA ASN A 346 -22.54 -6.92 5.41
C ASN A 346 -21.02 -7.09 5.26
N SER A 347 -20.22 -6.01 5.25
CA SER A 347 -18.76 -6.11 5.10
C SER A 347 -18.02 -6.52 6.38
N LEU A 348 -18.49 -6.06 7.55
CA LEU A 348 -17.82 -6.24 8.84
C LEU A 348 -17.63 -7.72 9.28
N PRO A 349 -18.60 -8.64 9.12
CA PRO A 349 -18.46 -10.06 9.48
C PRO A 349 -17.26 -10.73 8.80
N TYR A 350 -17.01 -10.43 7.51
CA TYR A 350 -15.92 -11.02 6.74
C TYR A 350 -14.54 -10.50 7.17
N ILE A 351 -14.43 -9.24 7.60
CA ILE A 351 -13.17 -8.71 8.18
C ILE A 351 -12.81 -9.49 9.45
N GLY A 352 -13.80 -9.71 10.32
CA GLY A 352 -13.63 -10.52 11.53
C GLY A 352 -13.26 -11.98 11.22
N GLN A 353 -13.90 -12.58 10.19
CA GLN A 353 -13.58 -13.92 9.71
C GLN A 353 -12.11 -14.05 9.30
N ILE A 354 -11.59 -13.11 8.50
CA ILE A 354 -10.19 -13.12 8.03
C ILE A 354 -9.20 -13.11 9.20
N LEU A 355 -9.43 -12.24 10.20
CA LEU A 355 -8.56 -12.13 11.38
C LEU A 355 -8.54 -13.43 12.21
N VAL A 356 -9.71 -14.07 12.40
CA VAL A 356 -9.78 -15.38 13.06
C VAL A 356 -9.14 -16.47 12.20
N THR A 357 -9.35 -16.46 10.88
CA THR A 357 -8.73 -17.43 9.96
C THR A 357 -7.21 -17.42 10.06
N TRP A 358 -6.57 -16.25 9.99
CA TRP A 358 -5.11 -16.18 10.07
C TRP A 358 -4.57 -16.56 11.46
N THR A 359 -5.18 -16.04 12.54
CA THR A 359 -4.72 -16.30 13.91
C THR A 359 -4.93 -17.76 14.34
N SER A 360 -6.07 -18.36 14.03
CA SER A 360 -6.35 -19.77 14.34
C SER A 360 -5.49 -20.73 13.49
N SER A 361 -5.14 -20.36 12.25
CA SER A 361 -4.24 -21.17 11.41
C SER A 361 -2.80 -21.12 11.91
N TYR A 362 -2.31 -19.93 12.29
CA TYR A 362 -0.99 -19.80 12.91
C TYR A 362 -0.90 -20.58 14.23
N LEU A 363 -1.93 -20.49 15.08
CA LEU A 363 -1.99 -21.28 16.31
C LEU A 363 -2.06 -22.79 16.03
N SER A 364 -2.80 -23.21 15.01
CA SER A 364 -2.88 -24.60 14.56
C SER A 364 -1.51 -25.17 14.20
N ASP A 365 -0.79 -24.49 13.32
CA ASP A 365 0.52 -24.94 12.83
C ASP A 365 1.56 -24.89 13.97
N VAL A 366 1.51 -23.91 14.88
CA VAL A 366 2.37 -23.86 16.07
C VAL A 366 2.10 -25.01 17.05
N LEU A 367 0.84 -25.44 17.23
CA LEU A 367 0.48 -26.56 18.11
C LEU A 367 0.92 -27.92 17.51
N VAL A 368 0.82 -28.07 16.19
CA VAL A 368 1.28 -29.28 15.47
C VAL A 368 2.80 -29.34 15.42
N ASN A 369 3.47 -28.27 14.99
CA ASN A 369 4.94 -28.23 14.84
C ASN A 369 5.69 -28.36 16.18
N LYS A 370 5.06 -28.04 17.31
CA LYS A 370 5.61 -28.28 18.66
C LYS A 370 5.21 -29.63 19.27
N GLY A 371 4.45 -30.46 18.55
CA GLY A 371 4.01 -31.78 19.01
C GLY A 371 2.98 -31.76 20.14
N TYR A 372 2.34 -30.62 20.42
CA TYR A 372 1.32 -30.52 21.49
C TYR A 372 -0.02 -31.14 21.08
N CYS A 373 -0.34 -31.18 19.78
CA CYS A 373 -1.57 -31.75 19.24
C CYS A 373 -1.31 -32.42 17.88
N SER A 374 -2.12 -33.41 17.52
CA SER A 374 -2.13 -33.99 16.17
C SER A 374 -2.95 -33.12 15.19
N THR A 375 -2.65 -33.21 13.90
CA THR A 375 -3.43 -32.57 12.82
C THR A 375 -4.91 -32.96 12.90
N ASP A 376 -5.21 -34.26 13.01
CA ASP A 376 -6.56 -34.81 13.23
C ASP A 376 -7.33 -34.06 14.33
N LEU A 377 -6.70 -33.83 15.49
CA LEU A 377 -7.33 -33.18 16.65
C LEU A 377 -7.60 -31.69 16.37
N VAL A 378 -6.60 -30.98 15.83
CA VAL A 378 -6.70 -29.55 15.53
C VAL A 378 -7.77 -29.28 14.47
N ARG A 379 -7.82 -30.06 13.37
CA ARG A 379 -8.86 -29.92 12.33
C ARG A 379 -10.26 -30.10 12.93
N LYS A 380 -10.44 -31.09 13.82
CA LYS A 380 -11.74 -31.40 14.46
C LYS A 380 -12.18 -30.36 15.48
N VAL A 381 -11.26 -29.85 16.32
CA VAL A 381 -11.56 -28.76 17.28
C VAL A 381 -11.95 -27.48 16.54
N CYS A 382 -11.18 -27.09 15.52
CA CYS A 382 -11.48 -25.87 14.76
C CYS A 382 -12.80 -25.99 13.97
N ASN A 383 -13.11 -27.16 13.39
CA ASN A 383 -14.42 -27.39 12.76
C ASN A 383 -15.57 -27.28 13.79
N SER A 384 -15.36 -27.80 15.00
CA SER A 384 -16.36 -27.76 16.08
C SER A 384 -16.65 -26.34 16.53
N LEU A 385 -15.61 -25.52 16.75
CA LEU A 385 -15.73 -24.10 17.10
C LEU A 385 -16.48 -23.31 16.03
N SER A 386 -16.20 -23.59 14.76
CA SER A 386 -16.90 -22.97 13.62
C SER A 386 -18.38 -23.35 13.57
N CYS A 387 -18.70 -24.64 13.51
CA CYS A 387 -20.09 -25.12 13.42
C CYS A 387 -20.92 -24.69 14.64
N ILE A 388 -20.44 -24.95 15.85
CA ILE A 388 -21.19 -24.66 17.08
C ILE A 388 -21.30 -23.14 17.31
N GLY A 389 -20.23 -22.38 17.08
CA GLY A 389 -20.24 -20.93 17.25
C GLY A 389 -21.25 -20.23 16.33
N PHE A 390 -21.29 -20.62 15.05
CA PHE A 390 -22.32 -20.16 14.10
C PHE A 390 -23.73 -20.58 14.54
N SER A 391 -23.93 -21.85 14.87
CA SER A 391 -25.24 -22.40 15.24
C SER A 391 -25.82 -21.75 16.50
N CYS A 392 -25.00 -21.48 17.52
CA CYS A 392 -25.41 -20.74 18.72
C CYS A 392 -25.76 -19.28 18.41
N CYS A 393 -25.01 -18.62 17.51
CA CYS A 393 -25.31 -17.25 17.10
C CYS A 393 -26.63 -17.15 16.31
N LEU A 394 -26.91 -18.08 15.39
CA LEU A 394 -28.20 -18.13 14.68
C LEU A 394 -29.38 -18.40 15.62
N ILE A 395 -29.19 -19.21 16.67
CA ILE A 395 -30.21 -19.38 17.71
C ILE A 395 -30.41 -18.07 18.50
N GLY A 396 -29.32 -17.35 18.82
CA GLY A 396 -29.37 -16.01 19.42
C GLY A 396 -30.16 -14.99 18.58
N VAL A 397 -30.01 -15.01 17.26
CA VAL A 397 -30.84 -14.22 16.31
C VAL A 397 -32.34 -14.51 16.51
N THR A 398 -32.75 -15.78 16.68
CA THR A 398 -34.18 -16.09 16.90
C THR A 398 -34.76 -15.54 18.21
N TYR A 399 -33.92 -15.24 19.20
CA TYR A 399 -34.29 -14.59 20.47
C TYR A 399 -34.08 -13.07 20.47
N SER A 400 -33.61 -12.49 19.36
CA SER A 400 -33.31 -11.05 19.26
C SER A 400 -34.52 -10.19 18.87
N GLU A 401 -35.61 -10.82 18.41
CA GLU A 401 -36.82 -10.16 17.90
C GLU A 401 -36.47 -9.00 16.94
N CYS A 402 -37.06 -7.81 17.12
CA CYS A 402 -36.76 -6.63 16.31
C CYS A 402 -35.53 -5.80 16.78
N ASP A 403 -34.72 -6.26 17.76
CA ASP A 403 -33.53 -5.51 18.17
C ASP A 403 -32.44 -5.60 17.10
N ARG A 404 -32.35 -4.55 16.27
CA ARG A 404 -31.35 -4.38 15.22
C ARG A 404 -29.90 -4.52 15.72
N SER A 405 -29.60 -4.09 16.95
CA SER A 405 -28.26 -4.14 17.53
C SER A 405 -27.90 -5.56 17.96
N LEU A 406 -28.81 -6.25 18.65
CA LEU A 406 -28.62 -7.63 19.11
C LEU A 406 -28.49 -8.60 17.92
N ASN A 407 -29.41 -8.48 16.95
CA ASN A 407 -29.38 -9.22 15.69
C ASN A 407 -28.04 -9.05 14.96
N THR A 408 -27.60 -7.80 14.75
CA THR A 408 -26.32 -7.49 14.08
C THR A 408 -25.13 -8.09 14.85
N THR A 409 -25.15 -8.01 16.18
CA THR A 409 -24.07 -8.53 17.03
C THR A 409 -23.93 -10.05 16.90
N PHE A 410 -25.03 -10.80 16.93
CA PHE A 410 -24.98 -12.26 16.71
C PHE A 410 -24.56 -12.63 15.29
N LEU A 411 -25.08 -11.94 14.27
CA LEU A 411 -24.72 -12.20 12.87
C LEU A 411 -23.22 -11.98 12.60
N VAL A 412 -22.64 -10.87 13.08
CA VAL A 412 -21.20 -10.60 13.02
C VAL A 412 -20.41 -11.68 13.78
N THR A 413 -20.84 -12.04 14.99
CA THR A 413 -20.15 -13.03 15.83
C THR A 413 -20.15 -14.44 15.22
N GLY A 414 -21.25 -14.86 14.59
CA GLY A 414 -21.34 -16.16 13.92
C GLY A 414 -20.34 -16.32 12.76
N MET A 415 -20.08 -15.24 12.01
CA MET A 415 -19.10 -15.26 10.91
C MET A 415 -17.65 -15.17 11.40
N ILE A 416 -17.42 -14.50 12.54
CA ILE A 416 -16.14 -14.55 13.25
C ILE A 416 -15.80 -16.00 13.63
N PHE A 417 -16.77 -16.77 14.16
CA PHE A 417 -16.59 -18.20 14.40
C PHE A 417 -16.38 -19.03 13.11
N ALA A 418 -17.00 -18.66 11.99
CA ALA A 418 -16.73 -19.28 10.70
C ALA A 418 -15.26 -19.18 10.25
N GLY A 419 -14.46 -18.27 10.84
CA GLY A 419 -13.02 -18.17 10.58
C GLY A 419 -12.23 -19.43 10.98
N PHE A 420 -12.69 -20.17 11.99
CA PHE A 420 -12.11 -21.46 12.39
C PHE A 420 -12.35 -22.59 11.38
N GLY A 421 -13.23 -22.41 10.39
CA GLY A 421 -13.52 -23.40 9.35
C GLY A 421 -12.37 -23.62 8.35
N TYR A 422 -11.50 -22.62 8.18
CA TYR A 422 -10.38 -22.65 7.23
C TYR A 422 -9.26 -23.61 7.66
N PRO A 423 -8.63 -23.48 8.85
CA PRO A 423 -7.67 -24.46 9.37
C PRO A 423 -8.31 -25.81 9.79
N ALA A 424 -9.52 -26.08 9.35
CA ALA A 424 -10.32 -27.24 9.66
C ALA A 424 -10.68 -28.02 8.38
N SER A 425 -11.96 -28.11 8.04
CA SER A 425 -12.47 -28.93 6.94
C SER A 425 -12.20 -28.37 5.54
N GLN A 426 -11.86 -27.07 5.39
CA GLN A 426 -11.45 -26.54 4.08
C GLN A 426 -10.06 -26.99 3.64
N ILE A 427 -9.08 -27.05 4.55
CA ILE A 427 -7.70 -27.50 4.24
C ILE A 427 -7.59 -29.03 4.27
N ASN A 428 -8.44 -29.74 5.01
CA ASN A 428 -8.39 -31.19 5.19
C ASN A 428 -8.19 -32.03 3.88
N PRO A 429 -8.79 -31.70 2.71
CA PRO A 429 -8.51 -32.44 1.48
C PRO A 429 -7.03 -32.38 1.04
N LEU A 430 -6.33 -31.28 1.31
CA LEU A 430 -4.90 -31.11 1.01
C LEU A 430 -4.01 -31.89 1.99
N ASP A 431 -4.51 -32.24 3.17
CA ASP A 431 -3.81 -33.06 4.16
C ASP A 431 -4.00 -34.57 3.91
N MET A 432 -5.03 -34.96 3.14
CA MET A 432 -5.36 -36.36 2.82
C MET A 432 -4.57 -36.95 1.65
N THR A 433 -4.09 -36.11 0.74
CA THR A 433 -3.41 -36.50 -0.52
C THR A 433 -2.53 -35.37 -1.01
N VAL A 434 -1.32 -35.70 -1.49
CA VAL A 434 -0.45 -34.75 -2.20
C VAL A 434 -0.60 -34.91 -3.71
N VAL A 435 -0.77 -36.14 -4.20
CA VAL A 435 -0.78 -36.48 -5.63
C VAL A 435 -2.08 -36.08 -6.32
N PHE A 436 -3.22 -36.29 -5.64
CA PHE A 436 -4.57 -36.09 -6.18
C PHE A 436 -5.30 -34.91 -5.51
N ALA A 437 -4.54 -33.94 -4.99
CA ALA A 437 -5.07 -32.79 -4.23
C ALA A 437 -6.07 -31.95 -5.05
N GLY A 438 -5.83 -31.76 -6.34
CA GLY A 438 -6.75 -31.05 -7.24
C GLY A 438 -8.06 -31.82 -7.44
N THR A 439 -7.98 -33.11 -7.73
CA THR A 439 -9.12 -34.02 -7.92
C THR A 439 -9.95 -34.15 -6.65
N LEU A 440 -9.33 -34.39 -5.48
CA LEU A 440 -10.06 -34.50 -4.22
C LEU A 440 -10.72 -33.15 -3.85
N MET A 441 -10.00 -32.04 -3.97
CA MET A 441 -10.59 -30.71 -3.72
C MET A 441 -11.78 -30.45 -4.67
N GLY A 442 -11.65 -30.83 -5.94
CA GLY A 442 -12.72 -30.76 -6.93
C GLY A 442 -13.97 -31.54 -6.51
N ILE A 443 -13.83 -32.81 -6.11
CA ILE A 443 -14.93 -33.66 -5.63
C ILE A 443 -15.60 -33.08 -4.39
N VAL A 444 -14.81 -32.72 -3.38
CA VAL A 444 -15.30 -32.22 -2.09
C VAL A 444 -16.01 -30.86 -2.28
N SER A 445 -15.41 -29.95 -3.04
CA SER A 445 -16.00 -28.65 -3.36
C SER A 445 -17.26 -28.77 -4.22
N THR A 446 -17.31 -29.73 -5.16
CA THR A 446 -18.48 -29.93 -6.05
C THR A 446 -19.73 -30.20 -5.22
N MET A 447 -19.62 -31.11 -4.25
CA MET A 447 -20.71 -31.46 -3.34
C MET A 447 -21.04 -30.28 -2.42
N ALA A 448 -20.04 -29.63 -1.83
CA ALA A 448 -20.22 -28.47 -0.96
C ALA A 448 -20.91 -27.28 -1.66
N SER A 449 -20.61 -27.06 -2.95
CA SER A 449 -21.15 -25.98 -3.77
C SER A 449 -22.66 -26.07 -3.99
N THR A 450 -23.26 -27.25 -3.88
CA THR A 450 -24.71 -27.45 -4.03
C THR A 450 -25.54 -26.68 -2.98
N ALA A 451 -24.96 -26.40 -1.81
CA ALA A 451 -25.58 -25.56 -0.78
C ALA A 451 -25.99 -24.17 -1.32
N GLY A 452 -25.27 -23.64 -2.32
CA GLY A 452 -25.53 -22.32 -2.91
C GLY A 452 -26.79 -22.25 -3.78
N PHE A 453 -27.30 -23.41 -4.20
CA PHE A 453 -28.58 -23.55 -4.89
C PHE A 453 -29.70 -23.91 -3.90
N ILE A 454 -29.39 -24.77 -2.91
CA ILE A 454 -30.37 -25.23 -1.91
C ILE A 454 -30.83 -24.09 -0.98
N ILE A 455 -29.93 -23.21 -0.54
CA ILE A 455 -30.25 -22.14 0.42
C ILE A 455 -31.26 -21.13 -0.16
N PRO A 456 -31.08 -20.54 -1.37
CA PRO A 456 -32.08 -19.64 -1.95
C PRO A 456 -33.45 -20.27 -2.15
N LEU A 457 -33.52 -21.55 -2.55
CA LEU A 457 -34.78 -22.27 -2.72
C LEU A 457 -35.54 -22.45 -1.39
N ILE A 458 -34.83 -22.81 -0.31
CA ILE A 458 -35.43 -22.92 1.02
C ILE A 458 -35.95 -21.55 1.49
N VAL A 459 -35.15 -20.49 1.38
CA VAL A 459 -35.58 -19.13 1.78
C VAL A 459 -36.78 -18.66 0.96
N GLY A 460 -36.75 -18.84 -0.36
CA GLY A 460 -37.88 -18.53 -1.24
C GLY A 460 -39.15 -19.26 -0.79
N SER A 461 -39.10 -20.59 -0.69
CA SER A 461 -40.26 -21.41 -0.30
C SER A 461 -40.86 -21.07 1.09
N LEU A 462 -40.06 -20.50 2.00
CA LEU A 462 -40.50 -20.14 3.35
C LEU A 462 -40.94 -18.67 3.49
N THR A 463 -40.49 -17.76 2.62
CA THR A 463 -40.71 -16.31 2.76
C THR A 463 -41.48 -15.65 1.61
N ASN A 464 -41.74 -16.35 0.50
CA ASN A 464 -42.38 -15.75 -0.69
C ASN A 464 -43.82 -15.26 -0.45
N THR A 465 -44.55 -15.82 0.52
CA THR A 465 -45.94 -15.44 0.81
C THR A 465 -46.10 -14.51 2.01
N GLU A 466 -45.19 -14.57 3.00
CA GLU A 466 -45.27 -13.79 4.25
C GLU A 466 -43.86 -13.56 4.82
N GLN A 467 -43.39 -12.31 4.90
CA GLN A 467 -42.02 -11.94 5.34
C GLN A 467 -41.83 -11.90 6.88
N THR A 468 -42.61 -12.66 7.63
CA THR A 468 -42.66 -12.54 9.10
C THR A 468 -41.44 -13.14 9.81
N LEU A 469 -41.10 -12.61 10.99
CA LEU A 469 -40.05 -13.16 11.86
C LEU A 469 -40.22 -14.66 12.14
N SER A 470 -41.46 -15.17 12.16
CA SER A 470 -41.73 -16.60 12.36
C SER A 470 -41.21 -17.48 11.20
N GLN A 471 -41.29 -17.00 9.95
CA GLN A 471 -40.71 -17.71 8.80
C GLN A 471 -39.19 -17.60 8.80
N TRP A 472 -38.64 -16.41 9.06
CA TRP A 472 -37.20 -16.19 9.15
C TRP A 472 -36.55 -17.05 10.25
N ASN A 473 -37.19 -17.21 11.42
CA ASN A 473 -36.69 -18.11 12.47
C ASN A 473 -36.58 -19.57 12.01
N LYS A 474 -37.46 -20.06 11.12
CA LYS A 474 -37.33 -21.42 10.54
C LYS A 474 -36.08 -21.55 9.66
N VAL A 475 -35.76 -20.51 8.87
CA VAL A 475 -34.51 -20.45 8.08
C VAL A 475 -33.27 -20.51 8.99
N MET A 476 -33.30 -19.81 10.13
CA MET A 476 -32.22 -19.85 11.12
C MET A 476 -32.07 -21.23 11.75
N TYR A 477 -33.16 -21.88 12.17
CA TYR A 477 -33.12 -23.23 12.75
C TYR A 477 -32.64 -24.30 11.77
N ILE A 478 -33.10 -24.25 10.51
CA ILE A 478 -32.63 -25.18 9.45
C ILE A 478 -31.13 -25.00 9.23
N SER A 479 -30.66 -23.76 9.08
CA SER A 479 -29.24 -23.48 8.84
C SER A 479 -28.36 -23.87 10.02
N SER A 480 -28.82 -23.62 11.25
CA SER A 480 -28.14 -24.05 12.49
C SER A 480 -28.08 -25.59 12.60
N GLY A 481 -29.15 -26.30 12.26
CA GLY A 481 -29.19 -27.76 12.27
C GLY A 481 -28.26 -28.40 11.24
N VAL A 482 -28.23 -27.89 10.00
CA VAL A 482 -27.34 -28.39 8.94
C VAL A 482 -25.86 -28.21 9.31
N SER A 483 -25.47 -27.08 9.89
CA SER A 483 -24.09 -26.84 10.33
C SER A 483 -23.68 -27.70 11.54
N VAL A 484 -24.58 -27.99 12.48
CA VAL A 484 -24.30 -28.94 13.58
C VAL A 484 -24.12 -30.37 13.05
N VAL A 485 -25.04 -30.86 12.21
CA VAL A 485 -25.01 -32.25 11.72
C VAL A 485 -23.77 -32.53 10.87
N SER A 486 -23.45 -31.64 9.94
CA SER A 486 -22.19 -31.70 9.17
C SER A 486 -20.95 -31.65 10.07
N GLY A 487 -20.97 -30.79 11.10
CA GLY A 487 -19.92 -30.70 12.11
C GLY A 487 -19.69 -32.01 12.86
N ILE A 488 -20.76 -32.64 13.36
CA ILE A 488 -20.70 -33.92 14.08
C ILE A 488 -20.13 -35.04 13.18
N ILE A 489 -20.58 -35.13 11.92
CA ILE A 489 -20.09 -36.14 10.97
C ILE A 489 -18.57 -35.98 10.75
N PHE A 490 -18.08 -34.76 10.56
CA PHE A 490 -16.65 -34.48 10.40
C PHE A 490 -15.85 -34.79 11.67
N VAL A 491 -16.38 -34.48 12.85
CA VAL A 491 -15.71 -34.78 14.14
C VAL A 491 -15.59 -36.28 14.39
N ILE A 492 -16.63 -37.07 14.10
CA ILE A 492 -16.58 -38.53 14.28
C ILE A 492 -15.66 -39.16 13.21
N PHE A 493 -15.92 -38.90 11.93
CA PHE A 493 -15.38 -39.70 10.82
C PHE A 493 -14.23 -39.04 10.03
N GLY A 494 -13.93 -37.76 10.25
CA GLY A 494 -12.87 -37.05 9.54
C GLY A 494 -11.46 -37.49 9.94
N SER A 495 -10.51 -37.32 9.03
CA SER A 495 -9.07 -37.42 9.32
C SER A 495 -8.26 -36.56 8.35
N ALA A 496 -7.15 -36.01 8.84
CA ALA A 496 -6.16 -35.22 8.13
C ALA A 496 -4.82 -35.98 7.99
N LYS A 497 -4.90 -37.31 7.86
CA LYS A 497 -3.78 -38.20 7.55
C LYS A 497 -3.77 -38.52 6.06
N LEU A 498 -2.57 -38.73 5.52
CA LEU A 498 -2.39 -39.28 4.18
C LEU A 498 -3.15 -40.61 4.04
N GLN A 499 -3.88 -40.77 2.94
CA GLN A 499 -4.73 -41.95 2.71
C GLN A 499 -3.99 -43.05 1.93
N ASP A 500 -4.29 -44.32 2.20
CA ASP A 500 -3.65 -45.49 1.56
C ASP A 500 -3.66 -45.46 0.01
N TRP A 501 -4.60 -44.72 -0.59
CA TRP A 501 -4.75 -44.57 -2.03
C TRP A 501 -3.93 -43.44 -2.65
N ASP A 502 -3.24 -42.62 -1.86
CA ASP A 502 -2.23 -41.66 -2.38
C ASP A 502 -0.94 -42.38 -2.82
N THR A 503 -0.80 -43.68 -2.51
CA THR A 503 0.32 -44.50 -2.97
C THR A 503 0.32 -44.66 -4.50
N PRO A 504 1.43 -44.33 -5.17
CA PRO A 504 1.48 -44.29 -6.63
C PRO A 504 1.43 -45.70 -7.26
N VAL A 505 0.65 -45.81 -8.33
CA VAL A 505 0.73 -46.92 -9.30
C VAL A 505 1.00 -46.30 -10.68
N PRO A 506 2.14 -46.59 -11.34
CA PRO A 506 2.42 -46.13 -12.70
C PRO A 506 1.32 -46.52 -13.68
N ASN A 507 1.13 -45.71 -14.73
CA ASN A 507 0.16 -46.00 -15.78
C ASN A 507 0.89 -46.46 -17.06
N PRO A 508 0.97 -47.77 -17.33
CA PRO A 508 1.74 -48.30 -18.46
C PRO A 508 1.22 -47.82 -19.81
N ASP A 509 -0.06 -47.40 -19.88
CA ASP A 509 -0.68 -46.84 -21.09
C ASP A 509 -0.07 -45.49 -21.54
N LEU A 510 0.85 -44.88 -20.77
CA LEU A 510 1.43 -43.55 -21.03
C LEU A 510 2.97 -43.50 -21.07
N GLU A 511 3.68 -44.60 -20.81
CA GLU A 511 5.15 -44.62 -20.69
C GLU A 511 5.90 -44.42 -22.03
N GLY A 512 5.18 -44.47 -23.16
CA GLY A 512 5.75 -44.42 -24.52
C GLY A 512 5.62 -43.10 -25.27
N MET A 513 5.27 -41.98 -24.62
CA MET A 513 4.98 -40.70 -25.33
C MET A 513 5.95 -39.54 -25.10
N ASP A 514 6.70 -39.51 -24.00
CA ASP A 514 7.54 -38.33 -23.63
C ASP A 514 9.06 -38.64 -23.58
N ASN A 515 9.47 -39.89 -23.79
CA ASN A 515 10.84 -40.38 -23.49
C ASN A 515 11.82 -40.32 -24.69
N GLU A 516 12.10 -39.13 -25.21
CA GLU A 516 13.28 -38.85 -26.08
C GLU A 516 14.23 -37.80 -25.47
N ALA A 517 14.52 -37.91 -24.16
CA ALA A 517 15.49 -37.07 -23.47
C ALA A 517 16.20 -37.80 -22.32
N PHE A 518 17.52 -38.00 -22.46
CA PHE A 518 18.50 -38.36 -21.41
C PHE A 518 18.23 -39.60 -20.55
N GLU A 519 18.70 -40.76 -21.02
CA GLU A 519 19.22 -41.78 -20.09
C GLU A 519 20.60 -41.36 -19.58
N GLU A 520 20.74 -41.08 -18.28
CA GLU A 520 22.03 -41.19 -17.58
C GLU A 520 22.06 -42.45 -16.70
N LYS A 521 23.21 -43.12 -16.64
CA LYS A 521 23.38 -44.37 -15.88
C LYS A 521 23.65 -44.08 -14.41
N PRO A 522 23.15 -44.92 -13.47
CA PRO A 522 23.48 -44.78 -12.07
C PRO A 522 24.93 -45.19 -11.79
N GLU A 523 25.75 -44.29 -11.25
CA GLU A 523 27.02 -44.62 -10.61
C GLU A 523 26.84 -45.00 -9.13
N GLU A 524 27.83 -45.69 -8.56
CA GLU A 524 27.69 -46.43 -7.31
C GLU A 524 27.80 -45.58 -6.04
N SER A 525 27.04 -45.94 -5.01
CA SER A 525 27.04 -45.30 -3.69
C SER A 525 28.28 -45.64 -2.87
N CYS A 526 29.30 -44.78 -2.87
CA CYS A 526 30.38 -44.82 -1.86
C CYS A 526 29.94 -44.19 -0.53
N SER A 527 29.69 -45.01 0.49
CA SER A 527 29.29 -44.56 1.83
C SER A 527 30.48 -44.04 2.66
N GLY A 528 30.64 -42.71 2.76
CA GLY A 528 31.57 -42.07 3.69
C GLY A 528 30.90 -41.66 5.00
N LYS A 529 31.44 -42.09 6.15
CA LYS A 529 31.04 -41.54 7.46
C LYS A 529 31.69 -40.17 7.65
N LEU A 530 30.94 -39.23 8.22
CA LEU A 530 31.48 -38.00 8.81
C LEU A 530 31.39 -38.09 10.34
N GLU A 531 32.44 -37.64 11.02
CA GLU A 531 32.55 -37.61 12.48
C GLU A 531 32.11 -36.24 13.02
N GLU A 532 31.56 -36.20 14.23
CA GLU A 532 31.30 -34.95 14.95
C GLU A 532 32.57 -34.42 15.64
N PRO A 533 32.86 -33.11 15.55
CA PRO A 533 33.75 -32.44 16.49
C PRO A 533 33.02 -31.35 17.31
N SER A 534 32.69 -31.71 18.55
CA SER A 534 32.75 -30.91 19.78
C SER A 534 32.49 -29.38 19.76
N ASN A 535 31.59 -28.97 20.66
CA ASN A 535 31.38 -27.59 21.17
C ASN A 535 32.61 -26.66 21.16
N GLY A 536 32.47 -25.49 20.53
CA GLY A 536 33.39 -24.35 20.67
C GLY A 536 32.64 -23.02 20.53
N ALA A 537 32.26 -22.40 21.65
CA ALA A 537 31.50 -21.15 21.62
C ALA A 537 32.42 -19.95 21.40
N ASN A 538 32.20 -19.19 20.32
CA ASN A 538 32.68 -17.80 20.22
C ASN A 538 31.84 -16.99 19.20
N THR A 539 31.06 -16.03 19.71
CA THR A 539 30.27 -15.11 18.89
C THR A 539 31.17 -14.10 18.17
N SER A 540 31.42 -14.34 16.89
CA SER A 540 32.11 -13.38 16.01
C SER A 540 31.12 -12.76 15.03
N TYR A 541 30.90 -11.45 15.14
CA TYR A 541 30.13 -10.70 14.15
C TYR A 541 30.90 -10.66 12.82
N VAL A 542 30.34 -11.26 11.77
CA VAL A 542 30.92 -11.17 10.42
C VAL A 542 30.61 -9.78 9.86
N VAL A 543 31.59 -8.88 9.95
CA VAL A 543 31.60 -7.64 9.16
C VAL A 543 31.77 -8.03 7.70
N ILE A 544 30.73 -7.86 6.89
CA ILE A 544 30.80 -8.09 5.44
C ILE A 544 31.51 -6.90 4.79
N ASP A 545 32.54 -7.20 3.99
CA ASP A 545 33.49 -6.20 3.50
C ASP A 545 32.90 -5.23 2.48
N ARG A 546 33.12 -3.92 2.68
CA ARG A 546 32.59 -2.83 1.84
C ARG A 546 33.42 -2.64 0.54
N ILE A 547 33.43 -3.65 -0.34
CA ILE A 547 34.18 -3.60 -1.62
C ILE A 547 33.28 -3.56 -2.86
N PHE A 548 31.99 -3.91 -2.76
CA PHE A 548 31.09 -4.05 -3.91
C PHE A 548 30.53 -2.75 -4.54
N PHE A 549 30.91 -1.57 -4.04
CA PHE A 549 30.26 -0.28 -4.35
C PHE A 549 30.83 0.50 -5.55
N ARG A 550 31.49 -0.15 -6.51
CA ARG A 550 32.20 0.56 -7.61
C ARG A 550 31.54 0.53 -8.99
N GLU A 551 30.64 -0.42 -9.29
CA GLU A 551 30.11 -0.62 -10.66
C GLU A 551 28.57 -0.76 -10.75
N ILE A 552 27.81 -0.17 -9.82
CA ILE A 552 26.41 0.19 -10.12
C ILE A 552 26.44 1.44 -11.01
N ALA A 553 25.90 1.33 -12.22
CA ALA A 553 25.84 2.44 -13.17
C ALA A 553 25.14 3.66 -12.54
N LYS A 554 25.83 4.80 -12.48
CA LYS A 554 25.39 5.98 -11.75
C LYS A 554 24.07 6.52 -12.30
N PRO A 555 23.00 6.66 -11.48
CA PRO A 555 21.77 7.34 -11.91
C PRO A 555 22.03 8.77 -12.43
N ASN A 556 23.05 9.45 -11.90
CA ASN A 556 23.49 10.76 -12.37
C ASN A 556 23.82 10.78 -13.86
N ASP A 557 24.44 9.73 -14.42
CA ASP A 557 24.90 9.75 -15.80
C ASP A 557 23.76 9.68 -16.82
N LEU A 558 22.52 9.38 -16.40
CA LEU A 558 21.33 9.49 -17.25
C LEU A 558 20.71 10.89 -17.16
N TYR A 559 20.37 11.37 -15.95
CA TYR A 559 19.75 12.68 -15.76
C TYR A 559 20.67 13.85 -16.16
N ARG A 560 21.96 13.79 -15.78
CA ARG A 560 22.96 14.79 -16.20
C ARG A 560 23.21 14.76 -17.70
N LYS A 561 23.01 13.62 -18.38
CA LYS A 561 22.97 13.58 -19.84
C LYS A 561 21.70 14.23 -20.38
N VAL A 562 20.51 13.89 -19.89
CA VAL A 562 19.24 14.46 -20.40
C VAL A 562 19.25 15.99 -20.31
N TRP A 563 19.44 16.59 -19.14
CA TRP A 563 19.42 18.05 -18.98
C TRP A 563 20.49 18.75 -19.83
N ARG A 564 21.75 18.32 -19.75
CA ARG A 564 22.85 18.93 -20.55
C ARG A 564 22.75 18.63 -22.04
N LYS A 565 22.02 17.60 -22.47
CA LYS A 565 21.72 17.29 -23.87
C LYS A 565 20.55 18.13 -24.39
N THR A 566 19.54 18.43 -23.57
CA THR A 566 18.48 19.41 -23.90
C THR A 566 19.07 20.80 -24.17
N ILE A 567 20.06 21.21 -23.38
CA ILE A 567 20.86 22.42 -23.61
C ILE A 567 21.72 22.24 -24.88
N SER A 568 22.63 21.25 -24.90
CA SER A 568 23.60 21.04 -25.99
C SER A 568 23.02 20.73 -27.38
N GLU A 569 21.76 20.29 -27.50
CA GLU A 569 21.08 20.06 -28.78
C GLU A 569 20.25 21.27 -29.26
N LYS A 570 20.14 22.34 -28.45
CA LYS A 570 19.53 23.62 -28.85
C LYS A 570 20.56 24.73 -28.96
N ASP A 571 21.48 24.81 -28.02
CA ASP A 571 22.48 25.89 -27.92
C ASP A 571 23.76 25.57 -28.71
N GLN A 572 23.60 25.17 -29.99
CA GLN A 572 24.70 25.16 -30.97
C GLN A 572 25.08 26.56 -31.48
N LYS A 573 24.84 27.60 -30.66
CA LYS A 573 25.31 28.97 -30.85
C LYS A 573 25.74 29.52 -29.50
N GLU A 574 26.93 30.12 -29.49
CA GLU A 574 27.52 30.82 -28.35
C GLU A 574 27.87 29.89 -27.16
N ASP A 575 28.97 29.15 -27.33
CA ASP A 575 29.78 28.55 -26.27
C ASP A 575 30.40 29.67 -25.40
N GLY A 576 29.54 30.35 -24.64
CA GLY A 576 29.83 31.55 -23.90
C GLY A 576 30.47 31.25 -22.55
N GLY A 577 31.72 31.65 -22.38
CA GLY A 577 32.42 31.59 -21.09
C GLY A 577 31.83 32.54 -20.05
N GLY A 578 30.70 32.13 -19.44
CA GLY A 578 29.96 32.93 -18.47
C GLY A 578 30.77 33.31 -17.24
N ASP A 579 30.52 34.50 -16.69
CA ASP A 579 31.27 35.01 -15.54
C ASP A 579 30.96 34.21 -14.27
N SER A 580 31.88 33.32 -13.89
CA SER A 580 31.81 32.55 -12.65
C SER A 580 32.14 33.38 -11.39
N SER A 581 32.38 34.70 -11.50
CA SER A 581 32.70 35.53 -10.33
C SER A 581 31.60 35.53 -9.27
N VAL A 582 31.99 35.75 -8.01
CA VAL A 582 31.05 36.02 -6.92
C VAL A 582 30.96 37.53 -6.77
N ARG A 583 29.91 38.13 -7.34
CA ARG A 583 29.70 39.58 -7.40
C ARG A 583 28.76 40.03 -6.27
N PRO A 584 29.07 41.13 -5.54
CA PRO A 584 28.16 41.70 -4.55
C PRO A 584 26.81 42.07 -5.16
N PHE A 585 25.75 41.90 -4.38
CA PHE A 585 24.39 42.28 -4.74
C PHE A 585 23.83 43.25 -3.70
N THR A 586 22.83 44.04 -4.09
CA THR A 586 22.11 44.95 -3.19
C THR A 586 20.67 44.98 -3.68
N ILE A 587 19.73 44.67 -2.79
CA ILE A 587 18.30 44.64 -3.12
C ILE A 587 17.85 46.09 -3.34
N HIS A 588 17.42 46.40 -4.56
CA HIS A 588 16.84 47.69 -4.90
C HIS A 588 15.68 47.52 -5.89
N ILE A 589 14.47 47.79 -5.43
CA ILE A 589 13.27 47.80 -6.27
C ILE A 589 13.05 49.21 -6.83
N SER A 590 12.64 49.34 -8.10
CA SER A 590 12.43 50.67 -8.69
C SER A 590 11.20 51.37 -8.13
N ASP A 591 11.22 52.70 -8.02
CA ASP A 591 10.03 53.48 -7.62
C ASP A 591 8.88 53.34 -8.62
N ALA A 592 9.16 52.99 -9.88
CA ALA A 592 8.14 52.66 -10.87
C ALA A 592 7.39 51.36 -10.50
N THR A 593 8.12 50.32 -10.07
CA THR A 593 7.54 49.05 -9.60
C THR A 593 6.71 49.24 -8.32
N LEU A 594 7.19 50.09 -7.40
CA LEU A 594 6.42 50.45 -6.20
C LEU A 594 5.14 51.23 -6.54
N LYS A 595 5.19 52.09 -7.56
CA LYS A 595 4.02 52.85 -8.06
C LYS A 595 3.01 51.95 -8.78
N ASP A 596 3.46 50.97 -9.55
CA ASP A 596 2.58 49.97 -10.20
C ASP A 596 1.83 49.13 -9.15
N LEU A 597 2.56 48.54 -8.19
CA LEU A 597 1.95 47.81 -7.07
C LEU A 597 0.88 48.67 -6.37
N ARG A 598 1.22 49.92 -6.02
CA ARG A 598 0.28 50.85 -5.40
C ARG A 598 -0.95 51.09 -6.27
N SER A 599 -0.78 51.29 -7.57
CA SER A 599 -1.89 51.51 -8.52
C SER A 599 -2.83 50.30 -8.60
N ARG A 600 -2.28 49.08 -8.58
CA ARG A 600 -3.07 47.83 -8.56
C ARG A 600 -3.82 47.63 -7.24
N LEU A 601 -3.19 47.94 -6.10
CA LEU A 601 -3.84 47.96 -4.79
C LEU A 601 -4.96 49.02 -4.71
N GLU A 602 -4.80 50.17 -5.37
CA GLU A 602 -5.83 51.21 -5.46
C GLU A 602 -7.03 50.82 -6.35
N ASN A 603 -6.81 50.01 -7.38
CA ASN A 603 -7.85 49.59 -8.36
C ASN A 603 -8.34 48.15 -8.19
N THR A 604 -8.06 47.50 -7.05
CA THR A 604 -8.43 46.10 -6.80
C THR A 604 -9.95 45.91 -6.79
N ARG A 605 -10.44 44.89 -7.51
CA ARG A 605 -11.85 44.47 -7.51
C ARG A 605 -12.06 43.31 -6.53
N PHE A 606 -12.99 43.48 -5.59
CA PHE A 606 -13.33 42.46 -4.60
C PHE A 606 -14.59 41.68 -5.00
N GLY A 607 -14.57 40.36 -4.83
CA GLY A 607 -15.72 39.49 -5.07
C GLY A 607 -16.69 39.38 -3.89
N THR A 608 -17.77 38.62 -4.06
CA THR A 608 -18.73 38.27 -3.00
C THR A 608 -18.47 36.86 -2.45
N VAL A 609 -18.61 36.64 -1.14
CA VAL A 609 -18.46 35.31 -0.51
C VAL A 609 -19.59 34.99 0.47
N LEU A 610 -19.62 33.74 0.94
CA LEU A 610 -20.47 33.28 2.03
C LEU A 610 -20.17 34.04 3.33
N LYS A 611 -21.20 34.61 3.95
CA LYS A 611 -21.12 35.25 5.28
C LYS A 611 -20.71 34.20 6.33
N ASN A 612 -19.90 34.62 7.30
CA ASN A 612 -19.40 33.79 8.42
C ASN A 612 -18.55 32.56 8.04
N SER A 613 -18.07 32.48 6.79
CA SER A 613 -17.17 31.42 6.29
C SER A 613 -15.82 31.34 7.00
N LYS A 614 -15.36 32.43 7.62
CA LYS A 614 -14.03 32.55 8.25
C LYS A 614 -12.95 32.20 7.21
N LEU A 615 -11.81 31.66 7.64
CA LEU A 615 -10.76 31.16 6.73
C LEU A 615 -11.03 29.77 6.14
N THR A 616 -12.18 29.11 6.39
CA THR A 616 -12.42 27.75 5.88
C THR A 616 -12.78 27.69 4.40
N TYR A 617 -12.77 28.84 3.71
CA TYR A 617 -12.93 29.02 2.27
C TYR A 617 -11.84 29.97 1.71
N GLY A 618 -10.71 30.13 2.42
CA GLY A 618 -9.75 31.21 2.20
C GLY A 618 -10.19 32.53 2.85
N PHE A 619 -9.50 33.63 2.56
CA PHE A 619 -9.80 34.94 3.16
C PHE A 619 -11.11 35.56 2.67
N SER A 620 -11.82 36.27 3.56
CA SER A 620 -12.99 37.05 3.16
C SER A 620 -12.60 38.35 2.43
N PRO A 621 -13.43 38.85 1.50
CA PRO A 621 -13.25 40.15 0.83
C PRO A 621 -13.15 41.32 1.81
N ASP A 622 -13.86 41.28 2.94
CA ASP A 622 -13.80 42.30 3.99
C ASP A 622 -12.40 42.36 4.63
N TYR A 623 -11.79 41.18 4.85
CA TYR A 623 -10.42 41.10 5.33
C TYR A 623 -9.42 41.51 4.25
N LEU A 624 -9.60 41.06 3.00
CA LEU A 624 -8.74 41.44 1.88
C LEU A 624 -8.78 42.96 1.60
N GLN A 625 -9.92 43.63 1.78
CA GLN A 625 -9.99 45.11 1.74
C GLN A 625 -9.16 45.75 2.86
N THR A 626 -9.26 45.22 4.08
CA THR A 626 -8.50 45.69 5.24
C THR A 626 -6.98 45.50 5.03
N LEU A 627 -6.57 44.33 4.53
CA LEU A 627 -5.20 44.00 4.15
C LEU A 627 -4.68 44.89 3.03
N THR A 628 -5.46 45.08 1.96
CA THR A 628 -5.10 45.92 0.80
C THR A 628 -4.89 47.37 1.23
N LYS A 629 -5.76 47.89 2.12
CA LYS A 629 -5.58 49.20 2.73
C LYS A 629 -4.29 49.29 3.53
N TYR A 630 -3.99 48.28 4.37
CA TYR A 630 -2.76 48.26 5.16
C TYR A 630 -1.50 48.22 4.27
N TRP A 631 -1.47 47.34 3.26
CA TRP A 631 -0.35 47.19 2.35
C TRP A 631 -0.10 48.45 1.49
N LYS A 632 -1.16 49.21 1.19
CA LYS A 632 -1.07 50.49 0.46
C LYS A 632 -0.69 51.68 1.33
N ASP A 633 -1.32 51.84 2.49
CA ASP A 633 -1.28 53.08 3.29
C ASP A 633 -0.31 53.02 4.48
N HIS A 634 0.10 51.82 4.92
CA HIS A 634 0.89 51.63 6.15
C HIS A 634 2.21 50.84 5.95
N TYR A 635 2.20 49.78 5.14
CA TYR A 635 3.41 48.99 4.82
C TYR A 635 4.45 49.82 4.06
N LYS A 636 5.74 49.68 4.40
CA LYS A 636 6.81 50.53 3.87
C LYS A 636 7.99 49.73 3.34
N TRP A 637 7.88 49.26 2.09
CA TRP A 637 8.92 48.47 1.43
C TRP A 637 10.35 49.02 1.63
N ARG A 638 10.57 50.33 1.45
CA ARG A 638 11.90 50.95 1.61
C ARG A 638 12.53 50.76 3.00
N GLN A 639 11.74 50.53 4.04
CA GLN A 639 12.27 50.16 5.37
C GLN A 639 12.69 48.69 5.39
N HIS A 640 11.86 47.78 4.88
CA HIS A 640 12.21 46.36 4.77
C HIS A 640 13.40 46.10 3.84
N GLU A 641 13.51 46.85 2.75
CA GLU A 641 14.65 46.84 1.82
C GLU A 641 15.97 47.22 2.52
N GLN A 642 15.97 48.27 3.34
CA GLN A 642 17.12 48.65 4.17
C GLN A 642 17.43 47.59 5.23
N GLU A 643 16.39 47.01 5.85
CA GLU A 643 16.51 45.94 6.85
C GLU A 643 17.05 44.62 6.27
N LEU A 644 16.77 44.30 5.00
CA LEU A 644 17.33 43.14 4.30
C LEU A 644 18.80 43.39 3.92
N ASN A 645 19.11 44.54 3.31
CA ASN A 645 20.48 44.92 2.90
C ASN A 645 21.49 45.07 4.06
N LYS A 646 21.09 44.87 5.33
CA LYS A 646 22.01 44.68 6.47
C LYS A 646 22.83 43.38 6.37
N TYR A 647 22.38 42.41 5.58
CA TYR A 647 23.10 41.14 5.35
C TYR A 647 23.92 41.22 4.05
N PRO A 648 25.12 40.61 3.99
CA PRO A 648 25.89 40.56 2.75
C PRO A 648 25.22 39.67 1.70
N HIS A 649 24.68 40.30 0.66
CA HIS A 649 24.08 39.65 -0.51
C HIS A 649 25.10 39.53 -1.65
N PHE A 650 25.02 38.42 -2.39
CA PHE A 650 25.86 38.11 -3.53
C PHE A 650 25.07 37.44 -4.65
N LYS A 651 25.66 37.44 -5.84
CA LYS A 651 25.20 36.73 -7.03
C LYS A 651 26.36 36.04 -7.74
N THR A 652 26.10 34.93 -8.43
CA THR A 652 27.10 34.20 -9.24
C THR A 652 26.41 33.29 -10.26
N THR A 653 26.93 33.17 -11.49
CA THR A 653 26.31 32.35 -12.53
C THR A 653 26.66 30.86 -12.37
N ILE A 654 25.67 29.97 -12.42
CA ILE A 654 25.86 28.51 -12.31
C ILE A 654 24.93 27.80 -13.30
N GLU A 655 25.48 27.03 -14.24
CA GLU A 655 24.74 26.44 -15.37
C GLU A 655 23.72 27.44 -15.95
N ASP A 656 24.25 28.61 -16.31
CA ASP A 656 23.55 29.73 -16.97
C ASP A 656 22.40 30.38 -16.19
N LEU A 657 22.33 30.14 -14.88
CA LEU A 657 21.42 30.81 -13.94
C LEU A 657 22.18 31.80 -13.04
N ASP A 658 21.72 33.06 -12.94
CA ASP A 658 22.25 34.07 -12.02
C ASP A 658 21.72 33.88 -10.58
N VAL A 659 22.38 33.00 -9.82
CA VAL A 659 21.99 32.54 -8.48
C VAL A 659 22.31 33.58 -7.40
N HIS A 660 21.29 34.02 -6.66
CA HIS A 660 21.40 34.91 -5.50
C HIS A 660 21.58 34.14 -4.18
N PHE A 661 22.41 34.65 -3.29
CA PHE A 661 22.57 34.15 -1.93
C PHE A 661 23.02 35.22 -0.93
N MET A 662 22.65 35.04 0.34
CA MET A 662 23.33 35.70 1.47
C MET A 662 24.55 34.88 1.89
N HIS A 663 25.67 35.55 2.21
CA HIS A 663 26.85 34.89 2.81
C HIS A 663 27.29 35.62 4.09
N VAL A 664 26.89 35.10 5.23
CA VAL A 664 27.14 35.70 6.54
C VAL A 664 28.25 34.93 7.25
N LYS A 665 29.44 35.52 7.29
CA LYS A 665 30.64 34.94 7.93
C LYS A 665 30.74 35.38 9.39
N PHE A 666 31.26 34.51 10.25
CA PHE A 666 31.61 34.86 11.63
C PHE A 666 32.69 35.95 11.64
N ASN A 667 32.53 36.99 12.48
CA ASN A 667 33.54 38.04 12.66
C ASN A 667 34.52 37.65 13.81
N PRO A 668 35.82 37.40 13.53
CA PRO A 668 36.77 36.95 14.56
C PRO A 668 37.10 37.98 15.65
N GLN A 669 36.70 39.25 15.51
CA GLN A 669 37.08 40.33 16.43
C GLN A 669 36.53 40.17 17.87
N GLU A 670 35.62 39.24 18.13
CA GLU A 670 34.93 39.12 19.42
C GLU A 670 35.58 38.21 20.48
N GLN A 671 36.55 37.32 20.17
CA GLN A 671 37.17 36.49 21.23
C GLN A 671 38.49 35.76 20.93
N SER A 672 39.31 35.65 21.97
CA SER A 672 40.61 34.96 22.03
C SER A 672 40.53 33.46 22.39
N ARG A 673 39.52 32.73 21.87
CA ARG A 673 39.29 31.30 22.16
C ARG A 673 39.33 30.44 20.90
N LYS A 674 39.72 29.17 21.07
CA LYS A 674 39.73 28.15 20.00
C LYS A 674 38.30 27.75 19.62
N ILE A 675 37.70 28.51 18.72
CA ILE A 675 36.37 28.29 18.13
C ILE A 675 36.51 27.47 16.84
N THR A 676 35.62 26.49 16.64
CA THR A 676 35.44 25.78 15.37
C THR A 676 34.39 26.52 14.55
N VAL A 677 34.78 27.02 13.38
CA VAL A 677 33.86 27.68 12.44
C VAL A 677 33.40 26.68 11.39
N ILE A 678 32.08 26.50 11.25
CA ILE A 678 31.47 25.46 10.40
C ILE A 678 30.64 26.09 9.27
N PRO A 679 30.84 25.72 8.00
CA PRO A 679 29.95 26.15 6.93
C PRO A 679 28.60 25.41 6.99
N LEU A 680 27.52 26.20 6.94
CA LEU A 680 26.12 25.74 7.02
C LEU A 680 25.31 26.37 5.89
N LEU A 681 24.74 25.53 5.02
CA LEU A 681 23.83 25.91 3.96
C LEU A 681 22.38 25.89 4.48
N LEU A 682 21.63 26.98 4.29
CA LEU A 682 20.21 27.10 4.69
C LEU A 682 19.29 27.20 3.46
N ILE A 683 18.45 26.20 3.23
CA ILE A 683 17.54 26.11 2.08
C ILE A 683 16.08 26.34 2.52
N HIS A 684 15.41 27.32 1.93
CA HIS A 684 14.05 27.75 2.30
C HIS A 684 12.96 26.89 1.63
N THR A 685 11.69 27.16 1.97
CA THR A 685 10.51 26.53 1.35
C THR A 685 9.79 27.49 0.39
N TRP A 686 8.73 27.03 -0.26
CA TRP A 686 7.69 27.85 -0.89
C TRP A 686 6.46 27.89 0.04
N PRO A 687 5.70 29.01 0.15
CA PRO A 687 5.92 30.32 -0.47
C PRO A 687 6.87 31.25 0.34
N GLY A 688 7.71 30.67 1.20
CA GLY A 688 8.76 31.39 1.91
C GLY A 688 9.93 31.82 1.00
N SER A 689 10.94 32.44 1.59
CA SER A 689 12.17 32.83 0.87
C SER A 689 13.41 32.78 1.77
N PHE A 690 14.56 33.25 1.27
CA PHE A 690 15.76 33.50 2.09
C PHE A 690 15.48 34.38 3.33
N THR A 691 14.39 35.18 3.30
CA THR A 691 13.89 35.98 4.44
C THR A 691 13.53 35.17 5.66
N ASP A 692 13.08 33.92 5.50
CA ASP A 692 12.59 33.07 6.60
C ASP A 692 13.67 32.86 7.67
N PHE A 693 14.93 32.86 7.25
CA PHE A 693 16.10 32.69 8.09
C PHE A 693 16.66 33.99 8.69
N ARG A 694 16.08 35.16 8.38
CA ARG A 694 16.60 36.47 8.86
C ARG A 694 16.77 36.53 10.38
N LYS A 695 15.85 35.92 11.14
CA LYS A 695 15.89 35.84 12.61
C LYS A 695 16.87 34.79 13.14
N ILE A 696 17.08 33.70 12.41
CA ILE A 696 17.95 32.60 12.88
C ILE A 696 19.43 32.85 12.58
N ILE A 697 19.75 33.58 11.51
CA ILE A 697 21.12 33.84 11.08
C ILE A 697 22.00 34.43 12.20
N PRO A 698 21.63 35.52 12.89
CA PRO A 698 22.43 36.05 14.01
C PRO A 698 22.61 35.03 15.15
N LEU A 699 21.60 34.19 15.40
CA LEU A 699 21.67 33.15 16.44
C LEU A 699 22.65 32.03 16.10
N LEU A 700 23.03 31.86 14.83
CA LEU A 700 23.97 30.86 14.33
C LEU A 700 25.38 31.45 14.09
N THR A 701 25.47 32.72 13.69
CA THR A 701 26.75 33.39 13.34
C THR A 701 27.41 34.14 14.52
N MET A 702 26.72 34.32 15.65
CA MET A 702 27.31 34.93 16.86
C MET A 702 27.88 33.90 17.83
N SER A 703 28.99 34.24 18.49
CA SER A 703 29.59 33.41 19.54
C SER A 703 28.74 33.40 20.82
N ARG A 704 28.75 32.30 21.58
CA ARG A 704 28.00 32.17 22.84
C ARG A 704 28.88 31.64 23.98
N PRO A 705 28.72 32.12 25.23
CA PRO A 705 29.44 31.60 26.39
C PRO A 705 29.32 30.06 26.51
N GLY A 706 30.44 29.39 26.74
CA GLY A 706 30.52 27.92 26.86
C GLY A 706 30.40 27.12 25.55
N HIS A 707 30.05 27.75 24.42
CA HIS A 707 29.88 27.08 23.14
C HIS A 707 31.18 27.17 22.32
N LYS A 708 31.56 26.08 21.63
CA LYS A 708 32.81 26.01 20.83
C LYS A 708 32.59 26.09 19.32
N ILE A 709 31.35 26.03 18.86
CA ILE A 709 30.95 25.95 17.45
C ILE A 709 30.18 27.23 17.09
N VAL A 710 30.55 27.85 15.98
CA VAL A 710 29.88 29.01 15.35
C VAL A 710 29.78 28.77 13.84
N PHE A 711 28.75 29.27 13.17
CA PHE A 711 28.52 29.00 11.76
C PHE A 711 28.94 30.15 10.83
N ASN A 712 29.48 29.78 9.66
CA ASN A 712 29.44 30.60 8.46
C ASN A 712 28.20 30.18 7.68
N VAL A 713 27.22 31.08 7.51
CA VAL A 713 25.93 30.76 6.89
C VAL A 713 25.92 31.18 5.43
N VAL A 714 25.55 30.24 4.56
CA VAL A 714 25.17 30.50 3.16
C VAL A 714 23.66 30.26 3.03
N CYS A 715 22.93 31.22 2.51
CA CYS A 715 21.48 31.11 2.32
C CYS A 715 21.11 31.57 0.89
N PRO A 716 21.02 30.63 -0.08
CA PRO A 716 20.58 30.93 -1.44
C PRO A 716 19.09 31.25 -1.49
N SER A 717 18.67 32.01 -2.51
CA SER A 717 17.32 31.88 -3.02
C SER A 717 17.28 30.70 -4.00
N ILE A 718 16.27 29.85 -3.89
CA ILE A 718 16.00 28.78 -4.86
C ILE A 718 15.82 29.42 -6.26
N PRO A 719 16.47 28.92 -7.33
CA PRO A 719 16.26 29.38 -8.70
C PRO A 719 14.77 29.45 -9.07
N GLY A 720 14.37 30.56 -9.67
CA GLY A 720 12.96 30.91 -9.88
C GLY A 720 12.25 31.50 -8.66
N SER A 721 12.94 31.76 -7.55
CA SER A 721 12.39 32.39 -6.34
C SER A 721 13.33 33.48 -5.80
N GLY A 722 12.77 34.47 -5.11
CA GLY A 722 13.51 35.58 -4.56
C GLY A 722 14.22 36.38 -5.65
N PHE A 723 15.54 36.49 -5.55
CA PHE A 723 16.38 37.19 -6.53
C PHE A 723 17.25 36.25 -7.39
N SER A 724 17.02 34.93 -7.34
CA SER A 724 17.69 33.95 -8.20
C SER A 724 16.93 33.78 -9.51
N GLU A 725 17.66 33.71 -10.62
CA GLU A 725 17.09 33.54 -11.96
C GLU A 725 16.25 32.27 -12.12
N ALA A 726 15.24 32.33 -13.00
CA ALA A 726 14.30 31.25 -13.26
C ALA A 726 14.81 30.30 -14.35
N PRO A 727 14.77 28.97 -14.12
CA PRO A 727 14.98 27.98 -15.19
C PRO A 727 13.99 28.16 -16.34
N GLN A 728 14.52 28.20 -17.56
CA GLN A 728 13.75 28.40 -18.80
C GLN A 728 13.32 27.10 -19.48
N HIS A 729 13.70 25.93 -18.94
CA HIS A 729 13.52 24.62 -19.56
C HIS A 729 12.97 23.59 -18.55
N GLU A 730 12.25 22.59 -19.07
CA GLU A 730 11.64 21.47 -18.33
C GLU A 730 12.69 20.51 -17.76
N GLY A 731 12.40 19.87 -16.62
CA GLY A 731 13.30 18.94 -15.94
C GLY A 731 14.20 19.55 -14.86
N PHE A 732 13.99 20.80 -14.44
CA PHE A 732 14.73 21.40 -13.32
C PHE A 732 14.15 20.96 -11.97
N ASN A 733 14.46 19.73 -11.57
CA ASN A 733 14.00 19.13 -10.31
C ASN A 733 15.00 19.34 -9.14
N ALA A 734 14.71 18.72 -7.99
CA ALA A 734 15.56 18.75 -6.81
C ALA A 734 17.00 18.19 -7.00
N ASN A 735 17.25 17.31 -7.98
CA ASN A 735 18.62 16.87 -8.31
C ASN A 735 19.41 18.00 -8.97
N ASN A 736 18.84 18.64 -10.00
CA ASN A 736 19.49 19.74 -10.72
C ASN A 736 19.82 20.88 -9.76
N LEU A 737 18.87 21.23 -8.88
CA LEU A 737 19.11 22.21 -7.83
C LEU A 737 20.21 21.78 -6.83
N SER A 738 20.33 20.49 -6.51
CA SER A 738 21.42 19.98 -5.67
C SER A 738 22.79 20.18 -6.33
N ASP A 739 22.91 19.95 -7.65
CA ASP A 739 24.13 20.21 -8.41
C ASP A 739 24.51 21.71 -8.40
N ILE A 740 23.53 22.60 -8.57
CA ILE A 740 23.71 24.07 -8.45
C ILE A 740 24.24 24.46 -7.06
N LEU A 741 23.61 23.96 -5.99
CA LEU A 741 23.95 24.33 -4.61
C LEU A 741 25.28 23.74 -4.14
N VAL A 742 25.65 22.53 -4.57
CA VAL A 742 26.99 21.99 -4.33
C VAL A 742 28.05 22.81 -5.05
N THR A 743 27.79 23.20 -6.31
CA THR A 743 28.72 24.03 -7.10
C THR A 743 28.89 25.43 -6.48
N LEU A 744 27.83 26.01 -5.91
CA LEU A 744 27.91 27.24 -5.12
C LEU A 744 28.83 27.08 -3.89
N MET A 745 28.64 26.01 -3.11
CA MET A 745 29.45 25.76 -1.91
C MET A 745 30.92 25.49 -2.23
N ASP A 746 31.21 24.74 -3.30
CA ASP A 746 32.58 24.54 -3.80
C ASP A 746 33.23 25.87 -4.18
N ARG A 747 32.51 26.75 -4.89
CA ARG A 747 33.03 28.07 -5.33
C ARG A 747 33.25 29.04 -4.18
N LEU A 748 32.51 28.89 -3.08
CA LEU A 748 32.75 29.59 -1.82
C LEU A 748 33.88 28.97 -0.97
N GLY A 749 34.51 27.89 -1.44
CA GLY A 749 35.65 27.22 -0.81
C GLY A 749 35.27 26.15 0.23
N TYR A 750 34.01 25.71 0.28
CA TYR A 750 33.50 24.78 1.29
C TYR A 750 33.42 23.34 0.75
N SER A 751 34.54 22.61 0.83
CA SER A 751 34.64 21.21 0.37
C SER A 751 33.87 20.19 1.23
N LYS A 752 33.59 20.51 2.50
CA LYS A 752 32.61 19.82 3.36
C LYS A 752 31.78 20.83 4.14
N PHE A 753 30.47 20.60 4.25
CA PHE A 753 29.53 21.50 4.92
C PHE A 753 28.32 20.76 5.49
N TYR A 754 27.61 21.38 6.43
CA TYR A 754 26.30 20.93 6.87
C TYR A 754 25.20 21.61 6.04
N VAL A 755 24.06 20.95 5.89
CA VAL A 755 22.87 21.54 5.29
C VAL A 755 21.69 21.50 6.26
N HIS A 756 20.94 22.60 6.33
CA HIS A 756 19.61 22.61 6.88
C HIS A 756 18.59 23.02 5.81
N GLY A 757 17.53 22.22 5.67
CA GLY A 757 16.38 22.54 4.84
C GLY A 757 15.09 22.70 5.65
N ASN A 758 14.25 23.65 5.24
CA ASN A 758 12.87 23.80 5.73
C ASN A 758 11.87 23.57 4.59
N GLY A 759 10.74 22.88 4.85
CA GLY A 759 9.73 22.55 3.84
C GLY A 759 10.31 21.90 2.57
N TRP A 760 10.09 22.50 1.40
CA TRP A 760 10.72 22.06 0.13
C TRP A 760 12.25 22.07 0.16
N GLY A 761 12.86 23.01 0.90
CA GLY A 761 14.29 23.00 1.18
C GLY A 761 14.76 21.74 1.91
N SER A 762 13.88 21.09 2.69
CA SER A 762 14.17 19.79 3.32
C SER A 762 14.26 18.66 2.30
N VAL A 763 13.40 18.69 1.28
CA VAL A 763 13.46 17.73 0.15
C VAL A 763 14.78 17.90 -0.60
N ILE A 764 15.09 19.13 -1.01
CA ILE A 764 16.34 19.47 -1.72
C ILE A 764 17.57 19.10 -0.88
N ALA A 765 17.58 19.42 0.42
CA ALA A 765 18.65 19.05 1.33
C ALA A 765 18.82 17.52 1.46
N SER A 766 17.71 16.77 1.53
CA SER A 766 17.72 15.30 1.61
C SER A 766 18.23 14.65 0.33
N VAL A 767 17.81 15.18 -0.83
CA VAL A 767 18.32 14.78 -2.14
C VAL A 767 19.82 15.03 -2.22
N MET A 768 20.28 16.26 -1.99
CA MET A 768 21.70 16.61 -1.99
C MET A 768 22.52 15.73 -1.03
N ALA A 769 21.98 15.40 0.15
CA ALA A 769 22.62 14.50 1.11
C ALA A 769 22.78 13.05 0.61
N ARG A 770 21.80 12.51 -0.13
CA ARG A 770 21.90 11.16 -0.75
C ARG A 770 22.88 11.15 -1.94
N TYR A 771 22.94 12.20 -2.76
CA TYR A 771 23.79 12.25 -3.95
C TYR A 771 25.23 12.76 -3.69
N TYR A 772 25.45 13.56 -2.64
CA TYR A 772 26.75 14.15 -2.31
C TYR A 772 27.24 13.84 -0.87
N PRO A 773 27.22 12.58 -0.40
CA PRO A 773 27.56 12.21 0.98
C PRO A 773 29.03 12.50 1.34
N THR A 774 29.92 12.63 0.36
CA THR A 774 31.33 13.01 0.59
C THR A 774 31.52 14.50 0.92
N LYS A 775 30.54 15.35 0.61
CA LYS A 775 30.54 16.81 0.86
C LYS A 775 29.59 17.21 1.97
N VAL A 776 28.39 16.61 2.03
CA VAL A 776 27.42 16.86 3.08
C VAL A 776 27.85 16.13 4.36
N LYS A 777 28.39 16.87 5.33
CA LYS A 777 28.86 16.34 6.63
C LYS A 777 27.70 16.01 7.58
N GLY A 778 26.51 16.54 7.32
CA GLY A 778 25.28 16.17 8.01
C GLY A 778 24.08 16.97 7.50
N LEU A 779 22.91 16.33 7.59
CA LEU A 779 21.61 16.84 7.14
C LEU A 779 20.75 17.19 8.36
N HIS A 780 20.16 18.39 8.38
CA HIS A 780 19.16 18.79 9.37
C HIS A 780 17.85 19.22 8.70
N VAL A 781 16.71 18.66 9.10
CA VAL A 781 15.40 18.92 8.45
C VAL A 781 14.27 19.12 9.45
N THR A 782 13.30 19.95 9.09
CA THR A 782 12.04 20.15 9.83
C THR A 782 10.87 19.37 9.25
N MET A 783 10.91 19.11 7.93
CA MET A 783 9.93 18.31 7.18
C MET A 783 10.63 17.11 6.54
N CYS A 784 10.03 15.92 6.65
CA CYS A 784 10.50 14.72 5.95
C CYS A 784 9.40 14.27 4.99
N PHE A 785 9.57 14.57 3.70
CA PHE A 785 8.57 14.29 2.66
C PHE A 785 9.11 13.23 1.70
N SER A 786 8.83 11.99 2.07
CA SER A 786 9.15 10.76 1.35
C SER A 786 7.90 9.87 1.43
N LEU A 787 7.69 9.05 0.40
CA LEU A 787 6.66 8.02 0.39
C LEU A 787 7.35 6.65 0.41
N PRO A 788 7.91 6.21 1.56
CA PRO A 788 8.32 4.82 1.71
C PRO A 788 7.10 3.92 1.48
N ASN A 789 7.35 2.68 1.03
CA ASN A 789 6.35 1.74 0.51
C ASN A 789 4.99 1.89 1.20
N VAL A 790 4.02 2.47 0.48
CA VAL A 790 2.75 2.95 1.04
C VAL A 790 1.99 1.85 1.79
N PHE A 791 2.11 0.59 1.34
CA PHE A 791 1.53 -0.55 2.05
C PHE A 791 2.21 -0.82 3.40
N ASP A 792 3.54 -0.80 3.47
CA ASP A 792 4.31 -0.96 4.72
C ASP A 792 4.02 0.20 5.70
N SER A 793 3.98 1.44 5.20
CA SER A 793 3.61 2.61 6.02
C SER A 793 2.18 2.51 6.55
N ILE A 794 1.20 2.11 5.73
CA ILE A 794 -0.19 1.91 6.18
C ILE A 794 -0.27 0.77 7.21
N ILE A 795 0.37 -0.37 6.95
CA ILE A 795 0.39 -1.53 7.87
C ILE A 795 1.00 -1.12 9.21
N LYS A 796 2.18 -0.49 9.22
CA LYS A 796 2.83 -0.01 10.44
C LYS A 796 1.98 1.03 11.18
N SER A 797 1.33 1.97 10.47
CA SER A 797 0.40 2.92 11.09
C SER A 797 -0.85 2.25 11.68
N VAL A 798 -1.40 1.20 11.05
CA VAL A 798 -2.51 0.41 11.63
C VAL A 798 -2.04 -0.34 12.87
N VAL A 799 -0.86 -0.99 12.83
CA VAL A 799 -0.27 -1.70 13.97
C VAL A 799 -0.03 -0.76 15.16
N VAL A 800 0.55 0.43 14.96
CA VAL A 800 0.74 1.41 16.05
C VAL A 800 -0.60 1.97 16.56
N SER A 801 -1.64 2.04 15.72
CA SER A 801 -2.99 2.42 16.17
C SER A 801 -3.64 1.39 17.10
N ILE A 802 -3.26 0.11 16.99
CA ILE A 802 -3.75 -1.00 17.80
C ILE A 802 -2.83 -1.24 19.02
N CYS A 803 -1.53 -0.97 18.87
CA CYS A 803 -0.50 -1.13 19.90
C CYS A 803 0.26 0.18 20.17
N PRO A 804 -0.36 1.16 20.87
CA PRO A 804 0.25 2.48 21.14
C PRO A 804 1.59 2.45 21.90
N PHE A 805 1.91 1.34 22.59
CA PHE A 805 3.14 1.17 23.35
C PHE A 805 4.40 0.95 22.49
N LEU A 806 4.24 0.73 21.17
CA LEU A 806 5.35 0.53 20.24
C LEU A 806 6.10 1.83 19.89
N VAL A 807 5.56 2.99 20.24
CA VAL A 807 6.16 4.32 19.99
C VAL A 807 6.11 5.19 21.24
N SER A 808 6.89 6.28 21.28
CA SER A 808 6.82 7.20 22.42
C SER A 808 5.44 7.88 22.50
N SER A 809 5.00 8.24 23.72
CA SER A 809 3.73 8.95 23.92
C SER A 809 3.69 10.34 23.27
N ALA A 810 4.85 10.89 22.87
CA ALA A 810 4.95 12.09 22.06
C ALA A 810 4.63 11.77 20.59
N GLU A 811 5.31 10.79 20.00
CA GLU A 811 5.07 10.33 18.61
C GLU A 811 3.62 9.85 18.41
N TYR A 812 3.05 9.11 19.36
CA TYR A 812 1.66 8.67 19.27
C TYR A 812 0.67 9.84 19.14
N ARG A 813 0.85 10.90 19.95
CA ARG A 813 0.01 12.12 19.91
C ARG A 813 0.17 12.93 18.63
N ILE A 814 1.29 12.76 17.92
CA ILE A 814 1.57 13.45 16.66
C ILE A 814 0.83 12.75 15.51
N ILE A 815 0.84 11.41 15.49
CA ILE A 815 0.28 10.56 14.42
C ILE A 815 -1.24 10.39 14.57
N PHE A 816 -1.75 10.23 15.79
CA PHE A 816 -3.15 9.82 16.04
C PHE A 816 -4.05 10.94 16.56
N PRO A 817 -5.38 10.89 16.28
CA PRO A 817 -6.10 9.85 15.54
C PRO A 817 -5.96 10.01 14.01
N LEU A 818 -5.70 8.90 13.31
CA LEU A 818 -5.40 8.88 11.87
C LEU A 818 -6.52 9.51 11.01
N LYS A 819 -7.80 9.31 11.38
CA LYS A 819 -8.96 9.96 10.72
C LYS A 819 -8.88 11.49 10.71
N LYS A 820 -8.30 12.12 11.75
CA LYS A 820 -8.08 13.58 11.79
C LYS A 820 -6.97 13.98 10.83
N ARG A 821 -5.84 13.24 10.81
CA ARG A 821 -4.70 13.51 9.92
C ARG A 821 -5.06 13.34 8.44
N LEU A 822 -5.72 12.24 8.07
CA LEU A 822 -6.18 12.02 6.69
C LEU A 822 -7.15 13.13 6.24
N ARG A 823 -8.11 13.53 7.08
CA ARG A 823 -9.03 14.62 6.71
C ARG A 823 -8.30 15.95 6.51
N ILE A 824 -7.33 16.30 7.37
CA ILE A 824 -6.51 17.50 7.21
C ILE A 824 -5.70 17.45 5.92
N LEU A 825 -5.13 16.29 5.58
CA LEU A 825 -4.38 16.12 4.33
C LEU A 825 -5.28 16.37 3.10
N PHE A 826 -6.48 15.80 3.07
CA PHE A 826 -7.45 16.04 2.00
C PHE A 826 -7.99 17.49 1.98
N GLU A 827 -8.18 18.13 3.13
CA GLU A 827 -8.65 19.52 3.25
C GLU A 827 -7.62 20.53 2.69
N GLU A 828 -6.33 20.38 3.01
CA GLU A 828 -5.33 21.45 2.80
C GLU A 828 -4.44 21.25 1.55
N THR A 829 -4.28 20.03 1.05
CA THR A 829 -3.38 19.72 -0.11
C THR A 829 -3.93 20.11 -1.48
N GLY A 830 -5.15 20.65 -1.58
CA GLY A 830 -5.70 21.11 -2.86
C GLY A 830 -4.82 22.15 -3.58
N SER A 831 -4.16 23.02 -2.81
CA SER A 831 -3.15 23.96 -3.32
C SER A 831 -1.92 23.25 -3.88
N LEU A 832 -1.34 22.30 -3.14
CA LEU A 832 -0.21 21.47 -3.57
C LEU A 832 -0.54 20.73 -4.87
N HIS A 833 -1.72 20.13 -4.99
CA HIS A 833 -2.14 19.41 -6.20
C HIS A 833 -2.25 20.34 -7.43
N MET A 834 -2.67 21.59 -7.25
CA MET A 834 -2.72 22.57 -8.33
C MET A 834 -1.32 22.96 -8.82
N LEU A 835 -0.39 23.21 -7.89
CA LEU A 835 1.01 23.54 -8.20
C LEU A 835 1.79 22.35 -8.75
N SER A 836 1.46 21.13 -8.33
CA SER A 836 2.11 19.89 -8.78
C SER A 836 1.59 19.38 -10.13
N THR A 837 0.65 20.09 -10.76
CA THR A 837 0.06 19.70 -12.06
C THR A 837 0.02 20.83 -13.08
N LYS A 838 -0.44 22.02 -12.70
CA LYS A 838 -0.67 23.16 -13.61
C LYS A 838 -0.30 24.51 -12.95
N PRO A 839 0.95 24.70 -12.47
CA PRO A 839 1.38 25.89 -11.72
C PRO A 839 1.12 27.19 -12.50
N ASP A 840 1.47 27.21 -13.78
CA ASP A 840 1.31 28.36 -14.68
C ASP A 840 -0.15 28.84 -14.82
N ILE A 841 -1.15 27.95 -14.74
CA ILE A 841 -2.58 28.37 -14.83
C ILE A 841 -2.97 29.22 -13.63
N LEU A 842 -2.55 28.82 -12.43
CA LEU A 842 -2.78 29.62 -11.22
C LEU A 842 -1.96 30.91 -11.29
N GLY A 843 -0.67 30.79 -11.63
CA GLY A 843 0.26 31.92 -11.65
C GLY A 843 -0.14 33.03 -12.64
N CYS A 844 -0.70 32.70 -13.81
CA CYS A 844 -1.25 33.70 -14.75
C CYS A 844 -2.27 34.66 -14.10
N ALA A 845 -3.05 34.21 -13.12
CA ALA A 845 -4.00 35.06 -12.39
C ALA A 845 -3.36 35.81 -11.21
N LEU A 846 -2.30 35.26 -10.60
CA LEU A 846 -1.67 35.81 -9.41
C LEU A 846 -0.53 36.79 -9.73
N THR A 847 0.17 36.64 -10.86
CA THR A 847 1.16 37.60 -11.36
C THR A 847 0.55 38.96 -11.72
N ASP A 848 -0.71 39.03 -12.17
CA ASP A 848 -1.38 40.32 -12.45
C ASP A 848 -2.06 40.94 -11.21
N SER A 849 -2.51 40.10 -10.26
CA SER A 849 -3.30 40.52 -9.10
C SER A 849 -2.51 40.41 -7.79
N PRO A 850 -1.96 41.52 -7.26
CA PRO A 850 -1.15 41.47 -6.03
C PRO A 850 -1.98 41.04 -4.82
N VAL A 851 -3.25 41.44 -4.75
CA VAL A 851 -4.17 41.02 -3.68
C VAL A 851 -4.56 39.54 -3.81
N GLY A 852 -4.65 39.01 -5.04
CA GLY A 852 -4.79 37.58 -5.27
C GLY A 852 -3.55 36.80 -4.80
N MET A 853 -2.35 37.24 -5.19
CA MET A 853 -1.09 36.64 -4.76
C MET A 853 -0.96 36.65 -3.23
N ALA A 854 -1.27 37.79 -2.60
CA ALA A 854 -1.32 37.92 -1.15
C ALA A 854 -2.32 36.93 -0.54
N ALA A 855 -3.56 36.85 -1.04
CA ALA A 855 -4.55 35.92 -0.52
C ALA A 855 -4.06 34.45 -0.53
N CYS A 856 -3.42 34.00 -1.62
CA CYS A 856 -2.88 32.65 -1.74
C CYS A 856 -1.67 32.41 -0.81
N VAL A 857 -0.69 33.31 -0.82
CA VAL A 857 0.56 33.17 -0.06
C VAL A 857 0.33 33.31 1.44
N LEU A 858 -0.47 34.30 1.87
CA LEU A 858 -0.77 34.54 3.29
C LEU A 858 -1.62 33.41 3.90
N GLU A 859 -2.40 32.69 3.09
CA GLU A 859 -3.16 31.53 3.56
C GLU A 859 -2.21 30.41 3.98
N LYS A 860 -1.30 29.99 3.09
CA LYS A 860 -0.30 28.95 3.39
C LYS A 860 0.62 29.38 4.54
N LEU A 861 1.22 30.59 4.45
CA LEU A 861 2.05 31.17 5.53
C LEU A 861 1.35 31.16 6.90
N ARG A 862 0.01 31.22 6.95
CA ARG A 862 -0.72 31.21 8.22
C ARG A 862 -1.20 29.82 8.67
N LEU A 863 -1.77 29.03 7.76
CA LEU A 863 -2.35 27.74 8.11
C LEU A 863 -1.27 26.70 8.42
N ASP A 864 -0.13 26.76 7.72
CA ASP A 864 0.97 25.82 7.92
C ASP A 864 1.79 26.13 9.19
N MET A 865 1.73 27.37 9.71
CA MET A 865 2.16 27.68 11.08
C MET A 865 1.22 27.08 12.13
N LYS A 866 -0.11 27.28 11.96
CA LYS A 866 -1.11 26.77 12.92
C LYS A 866 -2.52 26.71 12.33
N LEU A 867 -2.86 25.51 11.89
CA LEU A 867 -4.10 25.15 11.19
C LEU A 867 -5.39 25.56 11.90
N ASP A 868 -5.49 25.46 13.23
CA ASP A 868 -6.71 25.80 13.98
C ASP A 868 -7.13 27.28 13.80
N HIS A 869 -6.22 28.16 13.34
CA HIS A 869 -6.56 29.55 13.01
C HIS A 869 -7.53 29.69 11.81
N ARG A 870 -7.74 28.65 10.99
CA ARG A 870 -8.78 28.66 9.94
C ARG A 870 -10.20 28.88 10.49
N ARG A 871 -10.40 28.71 11.80
CA ARG A 871 -11.67 28.98 12.52
C ARG A 871 -11.87 30.45 12.93
N LEU A 872 -10.94 31.34 12.58
CA LEU A 872 -10.96 32.78 12.90
C LEU A 872 -11.22 33.61 11.62
N GLN A 873 -11.71 34.84 11.78
CA GLN A 873 -12.13 35.72 10.66
C GLN A 873 -10.94 36.20 9.82
N ASP A 874 -9.81 36.51 10.45
CA ASP A 874 -8.58 37.06 9.86
C ASP A 874 -7.37 36.11 10.02
N GLY A 875 -7.61 34.87 10.47
CA GLY A 875 -6.56 33.94 10.90
C GLY A 875 -5.73 34.39 12.11
N LYS A 876 -6.11 35.48 12.82
CA LYS A 876 -5.29 36.20 13.80
C LYS A 876 -3.96 36.70 13.20
N ILE A 877 -3.93 37.06 11.91
CA ILE A 877 -2.74 37.65 11.28
C ILE A 877 -2.56 39.08 11.80
N SER A 878 -3.65 39.84 11.87
CA SER A 878 -3.69 41.27 12.20
C SER A 878 -3.17 41.61 13.61
N GLU A 879 -3.33 40.68 14.55
CA GLU A 879 -2.88 40.82 15.94
C GLU A 879 -1.41 40.41 16.16
N THR A 880 -0.69 40.03 15.09
CA THR A 880 0.68 39.53 15.20
C THR A 880 1.68 40.41 14.43
N ILE A 881 2.88 40.53 15.00
CA ILE A 881 4.04 41.26 14.43
C ILE A 881 4.48 40.69 13.05
N LEU A 882 3.90 39.56 12.63
CA LEU A 882 4.16 38.85 11.38
C LEU A 882 3.62 39.56 10.12
N LEU A 883 2.66 40.49 10.21
CA LEU A 883 2.00 41.04 9.01
C LEU A 883 2.98 41.72 8.05
N ASP A 884 3.89 42.55 8.54
CA ASP A 884 4.93 43.18 7.73
C ASP A 884 5.94 42.16 7.16
N GLU A 885 6.26 41.12 7.93
CA GLU A 885 7.18 40.06 7.49
C GLU A 885 6.55 39.23 6.36
N PHE A 886 5.27 38.91 6.50
CA PHE A 886 4.47 38.21 5.49
C PHE A 886 4.28 39.05 4.22
N LEU A 887 3.92 40.34 4.36
CA LEU A 887 3.83 41.26 3.22
C LEU A 887 5.20 41.48 2.56
N THR A 888 6.31 41.36 3.29
CA THR A 888 7.66 41.36 2.70
C THR A 888 7.92 40.11 1.86
N ALA A 889 7.51 38.91 2.31
CA ALA A 889 7.61 37.69 1.51
C ALA A 889 6.75 37.78 0.22
N VAL A 890 5.49 38.23 0.33
CA VAL A 890 4.61 38.48 -0.84
C VAL A 890 5.23 39.52 -1.78
N SER A 891 5.75 40.62 -1.23
CA SER A 891 6.37 41.69 -2.04
C SER A 891 7.61 41.21 -2.80
N ILE A 892 8.41 40.29 -2.23
CA ILE A 892 9.56 39.70 -2.92
C ILE A 892 9.11 38.83 -4.10
N LEU A 893 8.05 38.04 -3.96
CA LEU A 893 7.49 37.26 -5.08
C LEU A 893 6.91 38.18 -6.17
N TRP A 894 6.22 39.26 -5.77
CA TRP A 894 5.63 40.26 -6.67
C TRP A 894 6.69 41.04 -7.46
N PHE A 895 7.71 41.60 -6.79
CA PHE A 895 8.69 42.49 -7.45
C PHE A 895 9.66 41.79 -8.40
N ASN A 896 9.77 40.46 -8.35
CA ASN A 896 10.63 39.67 -9.22
C ASN A 896 9.83 38.82 -10.25
N ASP A 897 8.49 38.98 -10.31
CA ASP A 897 7.55 38.09 -11.01
C ASP A 897 7.81 36.59 -10.76
N SER A 898 8.25 36.26 -9.54
CA SER A 898 8.80 34.94 -9.25
C SER A 898 7.73 33.96 -8.74
N PHE A 899 6.44 34.29 -8.84
CA PHE A 899 5.37 33.42 -8.34
C PHE A 899 5.29 32.13 -9.17
N ILE A 900 5.13 32.24 -10.50
CA ILE A 900 5.07 31.07 -11.40
C ILE A 900 6.33 30.22 -11.22
N SER A 901 7.51 30.81 -11.43
CA SER A 901 8.79 30.10 -11.40
C SER A 901 9.08 29.43 -10.05
N SER A 902 8.73 30.05 -8.93
CA SER A 902 8.96 29.47 -7.59
C SER A 902 8.06 28.27 -7.28
N THR A 903 6.97 28.10 -8.03
CA THR A 903 6.10 26.91 -7.93
C THR A 903 6.53 25.79 -8.88
N ARG A 904 7.26 26.06 -9.97
CA ARG A 904 7.67 25.02 -10.93
C ARG A 904 8.54 23.93 -10.30
N ILE A 905 9.41 24.26 -9.32
CA ILE A 905 10.19 23.26 -8.57
C ILE A 905 9.32 22.17 -7.91
N VAL A 906 8.06 22.49 -7.57
CA VAL A 906 7.06 21.52 -7.09
C VAL A 906 6.64 20.57 -8.22
N LYS A 907 6.25 21.11 -9.39
CA LYS A 907 5.87 20.32 -10.57
C LYS A 907 7.01 19.41 -11.04
N GLU A 908 8.23 19.92 -11.11
CA GLU A 908 9.41 19.18 -11.59
C GLU A 908 9.86 18.09 -10.61
N SER A 909 9.64 18.27 -9.29
CA SER A 909 10.11 17.32 -8.27
C SER A 909 9.05 16.32 -7.78
N ILE A 910 7.75 16.58 -7.98
CA ILE A 910 6.69 15.74 -7.39
C ILE A 910 6.71 14.30 -7.93
N ASP A 911 6.98 14.12 -9.23
CA ASP A 911 6.87 12.81 -9.88
C ASP A 911 8.00 11.87 -9.43
N ASP A 912 9.18 12.40 -9.07
CA ASP A 912 10.28 11.66 -8.46
C ASP A 912 9.99 11.26 -7.00
N ILE A 913 9.27 12.11 -6.25
CA ILE A 913 8.85 11.81 -4.87
C ILE A 913 7.77 10.71 -4.89
N LEU A 914 6.78 10.82 -5.79
CA LEU A 914 5.73 9.81 -5.95
C LEU A 914 6.26 8.45 -6.41
N GLN A 915 7.35 8.42 -7.20
CA GLN A 915 8.03 7.20 -7.64
C GLN A 915 9.10 6.70 -6.66
N GLY A 916 9.35 7.41 -5.56
CA GLY A 916 10.44 7.13 -4.62
C GLY A 916 11.82 7.08 -5.29
N THR A 917 12.08 7.89 -6.32
CA THR A 917 13.31 7.85 -7.13
C THR A 917 14.56 8.00 -6.26
N HIS A 918 14.57 9.01 -5.38
CA HIS A 918 15.72 9.29 -4.53
C HIS A 918 15.81 8.34 -3.33
N ASP A 919 14.68 7.84 -2.81
CA ASP A 919 14.64 6.96 -1.63
C ASP A 919 15.20 5.54 -1.90
N LYS A 920 15.46 5.21 -3.17
CA LYS A 920 16.23 4.04 -3.61
C LYS A 920 17.73 4.15 -3.29
N LEU A 921 18.22 5.35 -2.94
CA LEU A 921 19.59 5.58 -2.46
C LEU A 921 19.58 5.74 -0.93
N PRO A 922 20.41 5.02 -0.15
CA PRO A 922 20.43 5.17 1.30
C PRO A 922 20.89 6.56 1.72
N LEU A 923 20.28 7.13 2.77
CA LEU A 923 20.75 8.36 3.40
C LEU A 923 21.80 7.97 4.45
N VAL A 924 23.05 7.90 3.99
CA VAL A 924 24.21 7.45 4.79
C VAL A 924 24.84 8.55 5.64
N VAL A 925 24.53 9.83 5.39
CA VAL A 925 25.10 10.94 6.16
C VAL A 925 24.38 11.11 7.51
N PRO A 926 25.06 11.65 8.54
CA PRO A 926 24.44 11.96 9.82
C PRO A 926 23.19 12.84 9.64
N CYS A 927 22.03 12.36 10.09
CA CYS A 927 20.72 13.00 9.89
C CYS A 927 20.08 13.46 11.21
N GLY A 928 19.51 14.67 11.22
CA GLY A 928 18.78 15.25 12.34
C GLY A 928 17.40 15.76 11.91
N VAL A 929 16.35 15.37 12.65
CA VAL A 929 14.97 15.79 12.41
C VAL A 929 14.44 16.61 13.60
N ALA A 930 14.03 17.84 13.32
CA ALA A 930 13.41 18.75 14.29
C ALA A 930 11.91 18.88 13.99
N TYR A 931 11.08 18.05 14.62
CA TYR A 931 9.65 17.99 14.34
C TYR A 931 8.87 19.07 15.10
N PHE A 932 8.13 19.93 14.38
CA PHE A 932 7.31 21.00 14.94
C PHE A 932 5.83 20.60 15.06
N PRO A 933 5.13 20.82 16.19
CA PRO A 933 3.80 20.25 16.45
C PRO A 933 2.72 20.48 15.39
N ASN A 934 2.73 21.65 14.74
CA ASN A 934 1.72 22.04 13.74
C ASN A 934 2.11 21.65 12.29
N GLU A 935 3.26 21.02 12.08
CA GLU A 935 3.66 20.49 10.76
C GLU A 935 2.59 19.54 10.19
N MET A 936 2.40 19.63 8.88
CA MET A 936 1.43 18.87 8.10
C MET A 936 2.01 17.53 7.64
N PHE A 937 3.28 17.52 7.19
CA PHE A 937 3.95 16.36 6.62
C PHE A 937 4.81 15.64 7.66
N ILE A 938 4.33 14.48 8.10
CA ILE A 938 4.84 13.76 9.26
C ILE A 938 5.35 12.40 8.84
N LEU A 939 6.65 12.17 9.01
CA LEU A 939 7.26 10.87 8.84
C LEU A 939 7.74 10.37 10.21
N PRO A 940 7.06 9.38 10.83
CA PRO A 940 7.40 8.88 12.16
C PRO A 940 8.83 8.38 12.26
N ARG A 941 9.40 8.40 13.47
CA ARG A 941 10.77 7.93 13.72
C ARG A 941 11.00 6.51 13.18
N PHE A 942 10.11 5.57 13.51
CA PHE A 942 10.19 4.19 13.02
C PHE A 942 10.08 4.03 11.49
N MET A 943 9.67 5.07 10.75
CA MET A 943 9.75 5.13 9.29
C MET A 943 11.09 5.73 8.84
N MET A 944 11.52 6.83 9.47
CA MET A 944 12.85 7.45 9.27
C MET A 944 14.01 6.47 9.52
N ASP A 945 13.90 5.60 10.51
CA ASP A 945 14.90 4.56 10.84
C ASP A 945 15.09 3.52 9.69
N ASN A 946 14.19 3.47 8.67
CA ASN A 946 14.40 2.66 7.45
C ASN A 946 14.92 3.48 6.25
N LEU A 947 14.98 4.81 6.36
CA LEU A 947 15.37 5.72 5.26
C LEU A 947 16.75 6.34 5.47
N ALA A 948 17.19 6.46 6.73
CA ALA A 948 18.45 7.03 7.17
C ALA A 948 19.24 6.00 7.99
N GLU A 949 20.45 5.67 7.55
CA GLU A 949 21.32 4.71 8.26
C GLU A 949 21.89 5.30 9.56
N ASP A 950 21.98 6.63 9.64
CA ASP A 950 22.56 7.36 10.78
C ASP A 950 21.63 8.50 11.25
N LEU A 951 20.47 8.13 11.81
CA LEU A 951 19.55 9.08 12.46
C LEU A 951 20.09 9.50 13.84
N VAL A 952 20.87 10.58 13.85
CA VAL A 952 21.55 11.15 15.04
C VAL A 952 20.55 11.69 16.06
N SER A 953 19.48 12.34 15.60
CA SER A 953 18.50 12.97 16.48
C SER A 953 17.13 13.10 15.83
N TYR A 954 16.09 12.79 16.60
CA TYR A 954 14.68 13.02 16.24
C TYR A 954 14.02 13.74 17.42
N ASN A 955 13.88 15.07 17.34
CA ASN A 955 13.45 15.91 18.45
C ASN A 955 12.03 16.45 18.19
N VAL A 956 11.09 16.15 19.10
CA VAL A 956 9.75 16.75 19.09
C VAL A 956 9.79 18.09 19.82
N MET A 957 9.48 19.18 19.10
CA MET A 957 9.48 20.54 19.63
C MET A 957 8.20 20.83 20.44
N PRO A 958 8.24 21.74 21.42
CA PRO A 958 7.09 22.05 22.26
C PRO A 958 6.02 22.93 21.58
N ARG A 959 6.36 23.66 20.50
CA ARG A 959 5.50 24.63 19.80
C ARG A 959 6.08 25.00 18.42
N GLY A 960 5.31 25.70 17.59
CA GLY A 960 5.63 26.09 16.21
C GLY A 960 5.06 25.13 15.15
N GLY A 961 5.17 25.50 13.86
CA GLY A 961 4.74 24.72 12.70
C GLY A 961 5.76 24.74 11.55
N HIS A 962 5.27 24.80 10.31
CA HIS A 962 6.07 24.66 9.09
C HIS A 962 7.10 25.77 8.87
N PHE A 963 6.94 26.94 9.49
CA PHE A 963 7.82 28.10 9.31
C PHE A 963 8.71 28.32 10.53
N ALA A 964 9.26 27.22 11.05
CA ALA A 964 10.05 27.16 12.29
C ALA A 964 11.16 28.22 12.44
N ALA A 965 11.82 28.64 11.35
CA ALA A 965 12.84 29.69 11.38
C ALA A 965 12.28 31.11 11.62
N MET A 966 11.03 31.35 11.20
CA MET A 966 10.31 32.62 11.37
C MET A 966 9.47 32.64 12.65
N GLU A 967 8.90 31.50 13.05
CA GLU A 967 8.10 31.31 14.27
C GLU A 967 8.97 31.17 15.53
N GLU A 968 9.93 30.25 15.52
CA GLU A 968 10.65 29.77 16.70
C GLU A 968 12.18 29.72 16.49
N PRO A 969 12.81 30.82 16.02
CA PRO A 969 14.23 30.85 15.64
C PRO A 969 15.17 30.39 16.77
N HIS A 970 14.82 30.63 18.03
CA HIS A 970 15.61 30.18 19.17
C HIS A 970 15.56 28.66 19.41
N LEU A 971 14.42 28.00 19.14
CA LEU A 971 14.31 26.54 19.25
C LEU A 971 15.08 25.87 18.11
N LEU A 972 14.85 26.33 16.88
CA LEU A 972 15.51 25.77 15.69
C LEU A 972 17.03 26.00 15.71
N ALA A 973 17.51 27.17 16.12
CA ALA A 973 18.95 27.44 16.23
C ALA A 973 19.63 26.56 17.29
N TYR A 974 18.93 26.28 18.40
CA TYR A 974 19.45 25.42 19.45
C TYR A 974 19.53 23.95 18.99
N ASP A 975 18.53 23.45 18.27
CA ASP A 975 18.55 22.05 17.82
C ASP A 975 19.53 21.80 16.68
N ILE A 976 19.65 22.72 15.71
CA ILE A 976 20.73 22.71 14.69
C ILE A 976 22.10 22.66 15.38
N TRP A 977 22.33 23.52 16.37
CA TRP A 977 23.61 23.57 17.09
C TRP A 977 23.89 22.27 17.87
N LYS A 978 22.88 21.74 18.57
CA LYS A 978 22.96 20.48 19.33
C LYS A 978 23.23 19.29 18.40
N PHE A 979 22.54 19.19 17.27
CA PHE A 979 22.77 18.17 16.25
C PHE A 979 24.22 18.22 15.72
N VAL A 980 24.67 19.38 15.27
CA VAL A 980 26.05 19.55 14.77
C VAL A 980 27.08 19.25 15.87
N GLN A 981 26.84 19.68 17.11
CA GLN A 981 27.72 19.37 18.25
C GLN A 981 27.84 17.86 18.50
N VAL A 982 26.75 17.10 18.39
CA VAL A 982 26.79 15.63 18.52
C VAL A 982 27.61 15.00 17.38
N VAL A 983 27.43 15.44 16.14
CA VAL A 983 28.18 14.90 14.98
C VAL A 983 29.67 15.22 15.07
N GLU A 984 30.04 16.46 15.44
CA GLU A 984 31.43 16.89 15.59
C GLU A 984 32.16 16.17 16.74
N ASN A 985 31.45 15.83 17.82
CA ASN A 985 32.03 15.15 18.99
C ASN A 985 32.22 13.62 18.81
N ARG A 986 31.78 13.03 17.68
CA ARG A 986 31.93 11.58 17.43
C ARG A 986 33.40 11.19 17.24
N PRO A 987 33.82 9.98 17.68
CA PRO A 987 35.15 9.46 17.41
C PRO A 987 35.45 9.41 15.90
N THR A 988 36.67 9.75 15.50
CA THR A 988 37.08 9.93 14.10
C THR A 988 36.93 8.67 13.23
N ILE A 989 36.86 7.49 13.86
CA ILE A 989 36.59 6.20 13.20
C ILE A 989 35.17 6.17 12.62
N LEU A 990 34.19 6.83 13.25
CA LEU A 990 32.80 6.93 12.79
C LEU A 990 32.53 8.16 11.89
N GLN A 991 33.53 9.02 11.66
CA GLN A 991 33.41 10.21 10.80
C GLN A 991 33.99 9.98 9.37
N ASN A 992 34.49 8.76 9.10
CA ASN A 992 35.13 8.36 7.84
C ASN A 992 34.56 7.05 7.25
N MET A 993 33.44 6.56 7.78
CA MET A 993 32.62 5.50 7.16
C MET A 993 31.47 6.10 6.34
#